data_AF-A0A3L8S545-F1
#
_entry.id   AF-A0A3L8S545-F1
#
_cell.length_a   1.000
_cell.length_b   1.000
_cell.length_c   1.000
_cell.angle_alpha   90.00
_cell.angle_beta   90.00
_cell.angle_gamma   90.00
#
_symmetry.space_group_name_H-M   'P 1'
#
loop_
_entity.id
_entity.type
_entity.pdbx_description
1 polymer ?
#
loop_
_entity_poly.entity_id
_entity_poly.type
_entity_poly.pdbx_seq_one_letter_code
_entity_poly.pdbx_strand_id
1 'polypeptide(L)'
;VQQGVPGPLRGRRQPQQPQQPQQLQQLQQLHVPPAPAEEPGGHGRPRGCENPPQERRPGLQVSSGLQDLSLRDRGGRRRDFHDLGVNTRQAMVHVRESKTGFSGKVVKLTTNHFRLTSRPQWALYQYHVGYSPEMEARRLRSALLFQHEDTIGKTHAFDGSILFLPKKLENKVTELFSRTRNGEDVKITVTLTNELPPTSPTCLQFYNIIFRRLLKMLNLQQIGRNYYNPSDPVSIPNHRLMVWLGFTSSILQYEENIMLCADVCHKVLRGETVLDTMHSLHSQVGEERFRDACAKELIGLIVLTKYNNRTYRIDDINWDSNPKSTFRKSDGSEMSFVDYYKKQYNIEISDWMQPVLMSKMKRGNIQGSVALIPELCSLTGLTDKMRSDFNMMKDLAIHTRLPPEQRQRELGRFLSYIQKDDNVQKELRNWGLSFDYKSVSFTGRVVQGEKIFQSGAMFEYNPQFADWTKETRGVPLIRSVPVDSWLLIYTRRNYDVANTLLQSLFKVTPSMGIHMNRPSMVEVDDRTEAYLRVLQQRVTPDINIVVCILSSSRKDKYDAIKKYLCTDCPIPSQCVLARTLSKPQTIMTVATKIALQMNCKMGGELWSVEIPLKQVMIVGIDCYHDTVSGKQSVAGFVASLNQTVTRWFSRCVVQSRGQELVDGLKTCLQTALRNWTKWNKCLPSRIFVYRDGVGDGQLNTLVNYEVPQFLDCLKSIGTDYSPKLTVIVVKKRVGARFFAEIGGGLRNPPPGTVVDTVVTRPEWYDFFIVSQTVKNGCVAPTHYNVVYDTSQLKPDHVQRLTYKLCHMYYNWSGIIRVPAPCQYAHKLAFFVGQSIHREPNLMLSDRLYYL
;
A
#
# COMPACT_ATOMS: atom_id res chain seq x y z
N VAL A 1 48.32 14.23 -19.23
CA VAL A 1 48.80 14.96 -20.43
C VAL A 1 47.78 16.05 -20.72
N GLN A 2 47.82 17.26 -20.15
CA GLN A 2 48.93 18.14 -19.71
C GLN A 2 49.60 18.87 -20.89
N GLN A 3 49.87 20.17 -20.69
CA GLN A 3 50.41 21.17 -21.63
C GLN A 3 49.39 21.67 -22.68
N GLY A 4 49.34 22.95 -23.07
CA GLY A 4 50.18 24.09 -22.66
C GLY A 4 49.42 25.44 -22.64
N VAL A 5 49.87 26.33 -21.75
CA VAL A 5 49.40 27.71 -21.47
C VAL A 5 50.62 28.61 -21.71
N PRO A 6 50.53 29.80 -22.35
CA PRO A 6 50.34 31.04 -21.57
C PRO A 6 49.67 32.25 -22.26
N GLY A 7 49.32 33.25 -21.44
CA GLY A 7 49.24 34.68 -21.84
C GLY A 7 50.59 35.39 -21.58
N PRO A 8 50.69 36.58 -20.94
CA PRO A 8 49.60 37.35 -20.28
C PRO A 8 49.76 38.92 -20.27
N LEU A 9 48.92 39.59 -19.46
CA LEU A 9 49.11 40.90 -18.76
C LEU A 9 49.24 42.27 -19.49
N ARG A 10 48.20 43.11 -19.27
CA ARG A 10 48.17 44.54 -18.79
C ARG A 10 49.17 45.61 -19.31
N GLY A 11 48.64 46.79 -19.72
CA GLY A 11 49.41 48.06 -19.79
C GLY A 11 48.60 49.36 -20.03
N ARG A 12 48.46 50.22 -19.00
CA ARG A 12 47.73 51.52 -18.95
C ARG A 12 48.06 52.57 -20.05
N ARG A 13 47.07 53.39 -20.47
CA ARG A 13 46.94 54.86 -20.19
C ARG A 13 45.68 55.55 -20.78
N GLN A 14 45.37 56.75 -20.30
CA GLN A 14 44.31 57.72 -20.70
C GLN A 14 44.95 58.89 -21.51
N PRO A 15 44.29 60.03 -21.88
CA PRO A 15 42.85 60.42 -21.87
C PRO A 15 42.33 61.06 -23.20
N GLN A 16 41.00 61.33 -23.31
CA GLN A 16 40.39 62.69 -23.46
C GLN A 16 38.87 62.63 -23.76
N GLN A 17 38.16 63.75 -23.57
CA GLN A 17 36.74 64.01 -23.90
C GLN A 17 36.63 65.32 -24.71
N PRO A 18 35.44 65.72 -25.22
CA PRO A 18 34.58 66.61 -24.40
C PRO A 18 33.04 66.46 -24.56
N GLN A 19 32.31 66.81 -23.47
CA GLN A 19 30.95 67.42 -23.37
C GLN A 19 29.71 66.62 -23.89
N GLN A 20 28.58 66.44 -23.19
CA GLN A 20 27.69 67.28 -22.31
C GLN A 20 26.60 68.08 -23.08
N PRO A 21 25.47 68.51 -22.44
CA PRO A 21 24.98 68.38 -21.03
C PRO A 21 23.67 67.53 -20.93
N GLN A 22 22.88 67.32 -19.84
CA GLN A 22 22.91 67.43 -18.35
C GLN A 22 21.88 66.37 -17.80
N GLN A 23 21.14 66.36 -16.66
CA GLN A 23 20.80 67.20 -15.47
C GLN A 23 20.29 66.21 -14.36
N LEU A 24 20.82 66.16 -13.13
CA LEU A 24 20.39 66.79 -11.84
C LEU A 24 19.06 66.26 -11.21
N GLN A 25 18.91 66.00 -9.89
CA GLN A 25 19.74 66.27 -8.67
C GLN A 25 19.36 65.25 -7.53
N GLN A 26 20.25 64.48 -6.84
CA GLN A 26 21.08 64.70 -5.60
C GLN A 26 20.31 64.95 -4.27
N LEU A 27 20.77 64.65 -3.02
CA LEU A 27 22.10 64.41 -2.34
C LEU A 27 22.06 63.14 -1.40
N GLN A 28 23.02 62.63 -0.57
CA GLN A 28 24.35 62.99 0.05
C GLN A 28 24.36 63.88 1.34
N GLN A 29 25.19 63.75 2.42
CA GLN A 29 26.25 62.86 3.02
C GLN A 29 26.14 62.88 4.60
N LEU A 30 26.76 62.11 5.53
CA LEU A 30 27.76 61.00 5.64
C LEU A 30 29.20 61.35 6.18
N HIS A 31 29.48 61.27 7.52
CA HIS A 31 30.80 61.29 8.26
C HIS A 31 30.58 60.96 9.79
N VAL A 32 31.51 60.84 10.79
CA VAL A 32 32.88 60.24 11.01
C VAL A 32 33.25 60.26 12.56
N PRO A 33 34.18 59.43 13.14
CA PRO A 33 34.35 59.24 14.62
C PRO A 33 35.75 59.56 15.24
N PRO A 34 35.93 59.45 16.59
CA PRO A 34 37.17 58.96 17.24
C PRO A 34 36.96 57.99 18.47
N ALA A 35 38.05 57.61 19.17
CA ALA A 35 38.15 56.66 20.32
C ALA A 35 39.33 57.12 21.28
N PRO A 36 39.87 56.40 22.32
CA PRO A 36 39.88 54.95 22.68
C PRO A 36 39.85 54.60 24.23
N ALA A 37 40.45 53.47 24.64
CA ALA A 37 40.88 53.01 26.00
C ALA A 37 39.79 52.47 26.99
N GLU A 38 40.00 51.44 27.84
CA GLU A 38 41.17 50.57 28.18
C GLU A 38 40.84 49.04 28.13
N GLU A 39 41.87 48.18 28.26
CA GLU A 39 41.82 46.71 28.47
C GLU A 39 42.40 46.36 29.88
N PRO A 40 42.53 45.11 30.40
CA PRO A 40 42.43 43.77 29.78
C PRO A 40 41.43 42.81 30.51
N GLY A 41 41.22 41.55 30.11
CA GLY A 41 41.68 40.79 28.93
C GLY A 41 41.32 39.29 29.05
N GLY A 42 41.62 38.48 28.02
CA GLY A 42 41.38 37.03 28.02
C GLY A 42 41.27 36.41 26.62
N HIS A 43 42.30 35.68 26.18
CA HIS A 43 42.39 35.20 24.78
C HIS A 43 41.57 33.93 24.49
N GLY A 44 40.98 33.85 23.29
CA GLY A 44 40.45 32.60 22.70
C GLY A 44 39.82 32.81 21.31
N ARG A 45 40.52 32.46 20.22
CA ARG A 45 40.04 32.67 18.83
C ARG A 45 39.23 31.49 18.26
N PRO A 46 38.35 31.70 17.24
CA PRO A 46 37.22 30.80 16.95
C PRO A 46 37.31 29.98 15.64
N ARG A 47 36.45 28.95 15.54
CA ARG A 47 35.85 28.30 14.34
C ARG A 47 34.59 27.55 14.81
N GLY A 48 33.45 27.46 14.10
CA GLY A 48 33.00 28.14 12.88
C GLY A 48 31.75 27.46 12.27
N CYS A 49 30.70 28.24 11.94
CA CYS A 49 29.49 27.87 11.17
C CYS A 49 28.61 26.71 11.68
N GLU A 50 27.55 27.01 12.43
CA GLU A 50 26.36 26.13 12.53
C GLU A 50 25.34 26.43 11.41
N ASN A 51 24.62 25.41 10.95
CA ASN A 51 23.56 25.54 9.94
C ASN A 51 22.17 25.71 10.60
N PRO A 52 21.23 26.45 9.99
CA PRO A 52 19.94 26.77 10.60
C PRO A 52 19.03 25.53 10.83
N PRO A 53 18.20 25.50 11.89
CA PRO A 53 17.42 24.32 12.26
C PRO A 53 16.33 23.92 11.24
N GLN A 54 16.19 22.61 11.00
CA GLN A 54 15.20 22.05 10.07
C GLN A 54 13.74 22.17 10.58
N GLU A 55 12.81 22.59 9.70
CA GLU A 55 11.37 22.67 9.98
C GLU A 55 10.75 21.34 10.45
N ARG A 56 10.45 21.21 11.75
CA ARG A 56 9.70 20.08 12.31
C ARG A 56 8.20 20.18 11.99
N ARG A 57 7.80 19.85 10.76
CA ARG A 57 6.38 19.86 10.32
C ARG A 57 5.55 18.74 10.99
N PRO A 58 4.53 19.05 11.82
CA PRO A 58 3.56 18.06 12.27
C PRO A 58 2.61 17.72 11.11
N GLY A 59 2.49 16.43 10.80
CA GLY A 59 1.76 15.96 9.62
C GLY A 59 2.56 15.00 8.74
N LEU A 60 3.34 14.09 9.33
CA LEU A 60 3.60 12.84 8.64
C LEU A 60 2.25 12.14 8.45
N GLN A 61 1.86 11.95 7.19
CA GLN A 61 1.21 10.70 6.84
C GLN A 61 2.15 9.59 7.33
N VAL A 62 1.71 8.75 8.27
CA VAL A 62 2.45 7.51 8.59
C VAL A 62 2.50 6.73 7.28
N SER A 63 3.70 6.57 6.72
CA SER A 63 3.90 5.93 5.43
C SER A 63 3.16 4.59 5.41
N SER A 64 2.21 4.39 4.49
CA SER A 64 1.32 3.21 4.49
C SER A 64 2.10 1.91 4.63
N GLY A 65 3.28 1.84 3.98
CA GLY A 65 4.25 0.73 4.06
C GLY A 65 4.76 0.32 5.45
N LEU A 66 4.39 1.00 6.54
CA LEU A 66 4.63 0.55 7.93
C LEU A 66 3.38 0.05 8.66
N GLN A 67 2.18 0.53 8.29
CA GLN A 67 0.92 -0.10 8.69
C GLN A 67 0.65 -1.38 7.86
N ASP A 68 1.16 -1.44 6.62
CA ASP A 68 1.14 -2.63 5.74
C ASP A 68 1.89 -3.85 6.32
N LEU A 69 2.67 -3.70 7.41
CA LEU A 69 3.53 -4.77 7.98
C LEU A 69 2.80 -5.82 8.84
N SER A 70 1.53 -5.63 9.23
CA SER A 70 0.74 -6.64 9.99
C SER A 70 -0.45 -7.23 9.24
N LEU A 71 -0.99 -6.53 8.22
CA LEU A 71 -2.04 -7.09 7.35
C LEU A 71 -1.51 -8.22 6.43
N ARG A 72 -0.19 -8.45 6.43
CA ARG A 72 0.49 -9.56 5.75
C ARG A 72 1.02 -10.61 6.74
N ASP A 73 0.11 -11.42 7.24
CA ASP A 73 0.27 -12.89 7.31
C ASP A 73 -1.05 -13.52 7.80
N ARG A 74 -1.96 -13.81 6.86
CA ARG A 74 -3.16 -14.63 7.11
C ARG A 74 -3.29 -15.68 6.00
N GLY A 75 -3.59 -16.92 6.39
CA GLY A 75 -3.57 -18.10 5.53
C GLY A 75 -4.72 -18.14 4.51
N GLY A 76 -4.67 -17.28 3.49
CA GLY A 76 -5.50 -17.42 2.29
C GLY A 76 -5.25 -18.77 1.60
N ARG A 77 -6.31 -19.37 1.05
CA ARG A 77 -6.31 -20.74 0.52
C ARG A 77 -5.23 -20.98 -0.55
N ARG A 78 -4.76 -22.23 -0.62
CA ARG A 78 -3.74 -22.75 -1.54
C ARG A 78 -4.26 -22.89 -2.99
N ARG A 79 -4.73 -21.80 -3.59
CA ARG A 79 -5.01 -21.66 -5.02
C ARG A 79 -4.31 -20.39 -5.50
N ASP A 80 -3.23 -20.56 -6.25
CA ASP A 80 -2.58 -19.47 -6.97
C ASP A 80 -3.44 -19.13 -8.21
N PHE A 81 -4.59 -18.50 -7.96
CA PHE A 81 -5.46 -17.95 -9.01
C PHE A 81 -4.76 -16.75 -9.67
N HIS A 82 -3.90 -17.06 -10.63
CA HIS A 82 -3.72 -16.18 -11.78
C HIS A 82 -5.03 -16.25 -12.58
N ASP A 83 -5.71 -15.12 -12.75
CA ASP A 83 -7.01 -15.03 -13.43
C ASP A 83 -6.82 -15.02 -14.95
N LEU A 84 -6.39 -16.18 -15.46
CA LEU A 84 -5.83 -16.41 -16.80
C LEU A 84 -6.87 -16.36 -17.94
N GLY A 85 -8.08 -15.84 -17.66
CA GLY A 85 -9.18 -15.70 -18.63
C GLY A 85 -9.60 -14.26 -18.94
N VAL A 86 -9.09 -13.24 -18.22
CA VAL A 86 -9.59 -11.86 -18.32
C VAL A 86 -8.78 -11.02 -19.31
N ASN A 87 -8.99 -11.25 -20.60
CA ASN A 87 -8.41 -10.46 -21.68
C ASN A 87 -9.29 -9.22 -21.99
N THR A 88 -9.19 -8.17 -21.17
CA THR A 88 -9.99 -6.96 -21.34
C THR A 88 -9.58 -6.16 -22.58
N ARG A 89 -8.31 -6.24 -23.01
CA ARG A 89 -7.78 -5.49 -24.15
C ARG A 89 -8.37 -5.94 -25.49
N GLN A 90 -8.54 -7.25 -25.70
CA GLN A 90 -9.00 -7.80 -26.99
C GLN A 90 -10.39 -7.29 -27.40
N ALA A 91 -11.28 -7.05 -26.43
CA ALA A 91 -12.60 -6.47 -26.65
C ALA A 91 -12.57 -4.96 -27.02
N MET A 92 -11.53 -4.24 -26.61
CA MET A 92 -11.41 -2.79 -26.80
C MET A 92 -10.63 -2.46 -28.07
N VAL A 93 -11.32 -2.46 -29.22
CA VAL A 93 -10.75 -2.24 -30.56
C VAL A 93 -9.72 -1.08 -30.62
N HIS A 94 -10.04 0.06 -30.00
CA HIS A 94 -9.21 1.26 -30.01
C HIS A 94 -7.88 1.17 -29.23
N VAL A 95 -7.64 0.08 -28.48
CA VAL A 95 -6.37 -0.21 -27.77
C VAL A 95 -5.83 -1.63 -28.02
N ARG A 96 -6.44 -2.37 -28.96
CA ARG A 96 -6.05 -3.75 -29.27
C ARG A 96 -4.57 -3.79 -29.68
N GLU A 97 -4.20 -3.08 -30.74
CA GLU A 97 -2.83 -3.05 -31.25
C GLU A 97 -1.88 -2.30 -30.31
N SER A 98 -2.28 -1.13 -29.79
CA SER A 98 -1.48 -0.38 -28.82
C SER A 98 -2.32 0.35 -27.77
N LYS A 99 -1.82 0.32 -26.53
CA LYS A 99 -2.33 1.08 -25.37
C LYS A 99 -1.42 2.24 -24.96
N THR A 100 -0.48 2.66 -25.81
CA THR A 100 0.50 3.69 -25.47
C THR A 100 -0.08 5.11 -25.55
N GLY A 101 0.28 5.95 -24.57
CA GLY A 101 0.15 7.40 -24.64
C GLY A 101 1.36 8.04 -25.33
N PHE A 102 1.30 9.36 -25.55
CA PHE A 102 2.27 10.11 -26.35
C PHE A 102 2.72 11.43 -25.69
N SER A 103 1.95 11.99 -24.76
CA SER A 103 2.28 13.23 -24.05
C SER A 103 3.40 13.02 -23.03
N GLY A 104 4.13 14.10 -22.73
CA GLY A 104 5.16 14.14 -21.70
C GLY A 104 6.59 13.98 -22.24
N LYS A 105 7.58 14.16 -21.37
CA LYS A 105 9.00 14.06 -21.72
C LYS A 105 9.50 12.63 -21.51
N VAL A 106 10.22 12.06 -22.46
CA VAL A 106 10.80 10.71 -22.33
C VAL A 106 11.76 10.67 -21.13
N VAL A 107 11.71 9.60 -20.35
CA VAL A 107 12.63 9.31 -19.24
C VAL A 107 13.15 7.89 -19.36
N LYS A 108 14.46 7.70 -19.22
CA LYS A 108 15.06 6.37 -19.17
C LYS A 108 14.85 5.75 -17.78
N LEU A 109 14.26 4.56 -17.76
CA LEU A 109 13.88 3.83 -16.57
C LEU A 109 14.58 2.46 -16.54
N THR A 110 14.95 2.03 -15.36
CA THR A 110 15.29 0.64 -15.06
C THR A 110 14.29 0.10 -14.04
N THR A 111 13.94 -1.19 -14.12
CA THR A 111 12.94 -1.83 -13.25
C THR A 111 13.50 -3.03 -12.50
N ASN A 112 12.74 -3.55 -11.53
CA ASN A 112 13.04 -4.78 -10.79
C ASN A 112 12.54 -6.05 -11.51
N HIS A 113 12.54 -6.03 -12.84
CA HIS A 113 12.21 -7.17 -13.69
C HIS A 113 13.47 -7.70 -14.38
N PHE A 114 13.56 -9.02 -14.49
CA PHE A 114 14.64 -9.74 -15.14
C PHE A 114 14.05 -10.74 -16.14
N ARG A 115 14.51 -10.73 -17.39
CA ARG A 115 13.98 -11.63 -18.43
C ARG A 115 14.30 -13.08 -18.08
N LEU A 116 13.31 -13.94 -18.26
CA LEU A 116 13.46 -15.40 -18.29
C LEU A 116 13.64 -15.80 -19.75
N THR A 117 14.82 -16.29 -20.10
CA THR A 117 15.13 -16.85 -21.42
C THR A 117 14.98 -18.37 -21.39
N SER A 118 14.55 -18.93 -22.52
CA SER A 118 14.50 -20.38 -22.76
C SER A 118 15.31 -20.71 -24.01
N ARG A 119 15.65 -22.00 -24.21
CA ARG A 119 16.31 -22.46 -25.44
C ARG A 119 15.42 -22.21 -26.68
N PRO A 120 15.99 -22.09 -27.89
CA PRO A 120 15.21 -22.14 -29.13
C PRO A 120 14.33 -23.40 -29.17
N GLN A 121 13.12 -23.28 -29.74
CA GLN A 121 12.12 -24.36 -29.85
C GLN A 121 11.74 -25.04 -28.51
N TRP A 122 11.92 -24.37 -27.37
CA TRP A 122 11.53 -24.90 -26.07
C TRP A 122 10.01 -25.02 -25.93
N ALA A 123 9.55 -26.18 -25.46
CA ALA A 123 8.18 -26.47 -25.07
C ALA A 123 8.18 -27.32 -23.77
N LEU A 124 7.12 -27.19 -22.98
CA LEU A 124 6.92 -28.00 -21.78
C LEU A 124 5.92 -29.13 -22.08
N TYR A 125 6.35 -30.37 -21.93
CA TYR A 125 5.52 -31.53 -22.26
C TYR A 125 4.76 -31.98 -21.02
N GLN A 126 3.43 -31.94 -21.08
CA GLN A 126 2.53 -32.34 -20.00
C GLN A 126 1.97 -33.73 -20.25
N TYR A 127 2.15 -34.63 -19.29
CA TYR A 127 1.64 -36.00 -19.32
C TYR A 127 0.68 -36.25 -18.15
N HIS A 128 -0.32 -37.08 -18.36
CA HIS A 128 -1.09 -37.70 -17.29
C HIS A 128 -0.47 -39.06 -16.92
N VAL A 129 -0.46 -39.40 -15.63
CA VAL A 129 0.14 -40.64 -15.13
C VAL A 129 -0.90 -41.48 -14.38
N GLY A 130 -1.45 -42.47 -15.08
CA GLY A 130 -2.31 -43.52 -14.52
C GLY A 130 -1.52 -44.66 -13.90
N TYR A 131 -2.15 -45.40 -12.98
CA TYR A 131 -1.57 -46.54 -12.27
C TYR A 131 -2.61 -47.66 -12.25
N SER A 132 -2.19 -48.90 -12.50
CA SER A 132 -3.00 -50.11 -12.39
C SER A 132 -2.21 -51.16 -11.58
N PRO A 133 -2.68 -51.57 -10.39
CA PRO A 133 -3.90 -51.10 -9.70
C PRO A 133 -3.84 -49.59 -9.35
N GLU A 134 -5.01 -48.97 -9.12
CA GLU A 134 -5.07 -47.58 -8.70
C GLU A 134 -4.43 -47.38 -7.31
N MET A 135 -3.82 -46.22 -7.10
CA MET A 135 -3.16 -45.88 -5.84
C MET A 135 -3.49 -44.46 -5.40
N GLU A 136 -4.02 -44.28 -4.19
CA GLU A 136 -4.22 -42.94 -3.61
C GLU A 136 -2.91 -42.29 -3.11
N ALA A 137 -1.96 -43.12 -2.68
CA ALA A 137 -0.76 -42.67 -1.97
C ALA A 137 0.22 -41.93 -2.89
N ARG A 138 0.07 -40.61 -3.04
CA ARG A 138 0.95 -39.75 -3.87
C ARG A 138 2.44 -40.02 -3.68
N ARG A 139 2.91 -40.27 -2.45
CA ARG A 139 4.33 -40.61 -2.18
C ARG A 139 4.76 -41.91 -2.87
N LEU A 140 3.90 -42.93 -2.84
CA LEU A 140 4.16 -44.21 -3.50
C LEU A 140 4.11 -44.04 -5.03
N ARG A 141 3.10 -43.33 -5.56
CA ARG A 141 3.02 -42.98 -7.00
C ARG A 141 4.31 -42.33 -7.49
N SER A 142 4.82 -41.32 -6.77
CA SER A 142 6.10 -40.68 -7.09
C SER A 142 7.28 -41.66 -6.98
N ALA A 143 7.36 -42.44 -5.91
CA ALA A 143 8.47 -43.38 -5.69
C ALA A 143 8.55 -44.49 -6.75
N LEU A 144 7.40 -45.01 -7.24
CA LEU A 144 7.38 -45.98 -8.34
C LEU A 144 7.76 -45.32 -9.68
N LEU A 145 7.17 -44.17 -10.00
CA LEU A 145 7.47 -43.46 -11.25
C LEU A 145 8.96 -43.09 -11.37
N PHE A 146 9.61 -42.72 -10.27
CA PHE A 146 11.03 -42.36 -10.25
C PHE A 146 11.98 -43.57 -10.31
N GLN A 147 11.47 -44.81 -10.31
CA GLN A 147 12.28 -45.98 -10.70
C GLN A 147 12.66 -45.92 -12.20
N HIS A 148 11.88 -45.22 -13.02
CA HIS A 148 12.05 -45.12 -14.48
C HIS A 148 12.77 -43.83 -14.90
N GLU A 149 13.70 -43.33 -14.08
CA GLU A 149 14.42 -42.08 -14.32
C GLU A 149 15.24 -42.07 -15.63
N ASP A 150 15.59 -43.23 -16.17
CA ASP A 150 16.28 -43.34 -17.45
C ASP A 150 15.33 -43.14 -18.65
N THR A 151 14.04 -43.45 -18.51
CA THR A 151 13.01 -43.20 -19.54
C THR A 151 12.41 -41.80 -19.43
N ILE A 152 11.98 -41.38 -18.23
CA ILE A 152 11.35 -40.06 -18.02
C ILE A 152 12.38 -38.92 -17.88
N GLY A 153 13.65 -39.27 -17.65
CA GLY A 153 14.73 -38.33 -17.38
C GLY A 153 14.78 -37.84 -15.93
N LYS A 154 16.01 -37.62 -15.44
CA LYS A 154 16.31 -37.09 -14.08
C LYS A 154 15.89 -35.63 -13.86
N THR A 155 15.13 -35.05 -14.78
CA THR A 155 14.63 -33.66 -14.71
C THR A 155 13.16 -33.68 -15.09
N HIS A 156 12.33 -33.76 -14.07
CA HIS A 156 10.89 -33.88 -14.16
C HIS A 156 10.23 -33.12 -13.00
N ALA A 157 8.95 -32.78 -13.15
CA ALA A 157 8.14 -32.24 -12.07
C ALA A 157 6.81 -32.99 -12.01
N PHE A 158 6.55 -33.67 -10.89
CA PHE A 158 5.39 -34.56 -10.74
C PHE A 158 4.51 -34.18 -9.55
N ASP A 159 3.21 -34.00 -9.81
CA ASP A 159 2.23 -33.62 -8.77
C ASP A 159 1.47 -34.80 -8.15
N GLY A 160 1.70 -36.02 -8.65
CA GLY A 160 0.97 -37.23 -8.28
C GLY A 160 0.08 -37.77 -9.40
N SER A 161 -0.44 -36.91 -10.29
CA SER A 161 -1.24 -37.31 -11.46
C SER A 161 -0.82 -36.63 -12.77
N ILE A 162 -0.11 -35.50 -12.70
CA ILE A 162 0.43 -34.75 -13.83
C ILE A 162 1.96 -34.69 -13.72
N LEU A 163 2.62 -35.07 -14.80
CA LEU A 163 4.07 -35.06 -15.00
C LEU A 163 4.43 -34.01 -16.05
N PHE A 164 5.36 -33.11 -15.73
CA PHE A 164 5.95 -32.18 -16.68
C PHE A 164 7.40 -32.57 -16.98
N LEU A 165 7.76 -32.62 -18.27
CA LEU A 165 9.12 -32.93 -18.75
C LEU A 165 9.65 -31.82 -19.68
N PRO A 166 10.98 -31.55 -19.68
CA PRO A 166 11.63 -30.63 -20.62
C PRO A 166 11.93 -31.27 -21.98
N LYS A 167 11.65 -32.56 -22.13
CA LYS A 167 11.81 -33.33 -23.37
C LYS A 167 10.51 -34.09 -23.67
N LYS A 168 10.27 -34.35 -24.95
CA LYS A 168 9.21 -35.23 -25.42
C LYS A 168 9.63 -36.69 -25.24
N LEU A 169 8.73 -37.55 -24.76
CA LEU A 169 8.89 -39.01 -24.84
C LEU A 169 8.62 -39.47 -26.27
N GLU A 170 9.27 -40.55 -26.71
CA GLU A 170 9.16 -41.05 -28.08
C GLU A 170 7.72 -41.42 -28.45
N ASN A 171 7.02 -42.08 -27.52
CA ASN A 171 5.65 -42.55 -27.69
C ASN A 171 4.64 -41.65 -26.98
N LYS A 172 3.48 -41.41 -27.63
CA LYS A 172 2.36 -40.63 -27.05
C LYS A 172 1.82 -41.28 -25.75
N VAL A 173 1.88 -42.60 -25.66
CA VAL A 173 1.64 -43.38 -24.45
C VAL A 173 2.89 -44.19 -24.18
N THR A 174 3.46 -44.07 -22.99
CA THR A 174 4.58 -44.89 -22.53
C THR A 174 4.10 -45.73 -21.35
N GLU A 175 4.19 -47.05 -21.48
CA GLU A 175 3.87 -47.99 -20.42
C GLU A 175 5.15 -48.37 -19.67
N LEU A 176 5.10 -48.37 -18.34
CA LEU A 176 6.22 -48.65 -17.45
C LEU A 176 5.76 -49.63 -16.37
N PHE A 177 6.63 -50.54 -15.94
CA PHE A 177 6.28 -51.56 -14.95
C PHE A 177 7.19 -51.42 -13.73
N SER A 178 6.58 -51.17 -12.58
CA SER A 178 7.24 -50.95 -11.29
C SER A 178 6.83 -52.00 -10.29
N ARG A 179 7.75 -52.46 -9.44
CA ARG A 179 7.42 -53.37 -8.33
C ARG A 179 7.34 -52.61 -7.00
N THR A 180 6.32 -52.89 -6.19
CA THR A 180 6.20 -52.35 -4.82
C THR A 180 7.18 -53.03 -3.86
N ARG A 181 7.37 -52.47 -2.67
CA ARG A 181 8.15 -53.13 -1.60
C ARG A 181 7.53 -54.45 -1.12
N ASN A 182 6.27 -54.70 -1.45
CA ASN A 182 5.53 -55.91 -1.07
C ASN A 182 5.60 -56.98 -2.17
N GLY A 183 6.27 -56.70 -3.30
CA GLY A 183 6.39 -57.62 -4.44
C GLY A 183 5.31 -57.48 -5.51
N GLU A 184 4.35 -56.57 -5.35
CA GLU A 184 3.25 -56.36 -6.31
C GLU A 184 3.77 -55.63 -7.56
N ASP A 185 3.40 -56.12 -8.75
CA ASP A 185 3.70 -55.44 -10.02
C ASP A 185 2.61 -54.41 -10.35
N VAL A 186 3.05 -53.18 -10.65
CA VAL A 186 2.19 -52.01 -10.93
C VAL A 186 2.51 -51.48 -12.31
N LYS A 187 1.50 -51.51 -13.19
CA LYS A 187 1.56 -50.90 -14.51
C LYS A 187 1.30 -49.39 -14.39
N ILE A 188 2.27 -48.59 -14.78
CA ILE A 188 2.19 -47.12 -14.86
C ILE A 188 1.99 -46.74 -16.32
N THR A 189 1.00 -45.88 -16.61
CA THR A 189 0.70 -45.42 -17.97
C THR A 189 0.91 -43.91 -18.05
N VAL A 190 1.92 -43.48 -18.80
CA VAL A 190 2.31 -42.08 -18.99
C VAL A 190 1.83 -41.60 -20.36
N THR A 191 0.76 -40.79 -20.39
CA THR A 191 0.10 -40.35 -21.63
C THR A 191 0.32 -38.86 -21.87
N LEU A 192 0.90 -38.48 -23.01
CA LEU A 192 1.06 -37.08 -23.43
C LEU A 192 -0.31 -36.43 -23.62
N THR A 193 -0.59 -35.37 -22.86
CA THR A 193 -1.85 -34.63 -22.92
C THR A 193 -1.72 -33.31 -23.65
N ASN A 194 -0.70 -32.50 -23.34
CA ASN A 194 -0.47 -31.19 -23.96
C ASN A 194 1.01 -30.94 -24.26
N GLU A 195 1.27 -30.26 -25.38
CA GLU A 195 2.54 -29.59 -25.64
C GLU A 195 2.36 -28.09 -25.34
N LEU A 196 2.96 -27.61 -24.26
CA LEU A 196 2.69 -26.27 -23.72
C LEU A 196 3.75 -25.27 -24.21
N PRO A 197 3.38 -24.21 -24.97
CA PRO A 197 4.32 -23.17 -25.33
C PRO A 197 4.75 -22.34 -24.10
N PRO A 198 5.92 -21.65 -24.14
CA PRO A 198 6.47 -20.90 -23.01
C PRO A 198 5.49 -19.90 -22.38
N THR A 199 4.70 -19.22 -23.21
CA THR A 199 3.75 -18.18 -22.84
C THR A 199 2.44 -18.72 -22.25
N SER A 200 2.24 -20.04 -22.26
CA SER A 200 0.95 -20.64 -21.89
C SER A 200 0.63 -20.46 -20.39
N PRO A 201 -0.66 -20.32 -20.03
CA PRO A 201 -1.12 -20.18 -18.65
C PRO A 201 -0.55 -21.22 -17.67
N THR A 202 -0.50 -22.48 -18.09
CA THR A 202 0.05 -23.60 -17.29
C THR A 202 1.57 -23.51 -17.16
N CYS A 203 2.28 -23.09 -18.22
CA CYS A 203 3.73 -22.94 -18.20
C CYS A 203 4.19 -21.78 -17.28
N LEU A 204 3.44 -20.67 -17.24
CA LEU A 204 3.69 -19.60 -16.27
C LEU A 204 3.56 -20.08 -14.81
N GLN A 205 2.54 -20.91 -14.51
CA GLN A 205 2.43 -21.54 -13.18
C GLN A 205 3.62 -22.46 -12.89
N PHE A 206 4.02 -23.27 -13.88
CA PHE A 206 5.19 -24.15 -13.79
C PHE A 206 6.49 -23.39 -13.51
N TYR A 207 6.77 -22.27 -14.20
CA TYR A 207 7.97 -21.46 -13.91
C TYR A 207 7.98 -20.94 -12.47
N ASN A 208 6.83 -20.52 -11.92
CA ASN A 208 6.74 -20.14 -10.51
C ASN A 208 6.98 -21.34 -9.57
N ILE A 209 6.59 -22.57 -9.94
CA ILE A 209 6.89 -23.78 -9.17
C ILE A 209 8.40 -24.08 -9.19
N ILE A 210 9.06 -24.03 -10.35
CA ILE A 210 10.51 -24.21 -10.46
C ILE A 210 11.26 -23.12 -9.69
N PHE A 211 10.88 -21.85 -9.81
CA PHE A 211 11.54 -20.79 -9.05
C PHE A 211 11.42 -20.99 -7.53
N ARG A 212 10.25 -21.44 -7.04
CA ARG A 212 10.05 -21.86 -5.64
C ARG A 212 10.83 -23.12 -5.23
N ARG A 213 11.40 -23.89 -6.17
CA ARG A 213 12.41 -24.94 -5.92
C ARG A 213 13.81 -24.31 -5.78
N LEU A 214 14.21 -23.46 -6.73
CA LEU A 214 15.52 -22.78 -6.72
C LEU A 214 15.74 -21.98 -5.42
N LEU A 215 14.73 -21.23 -4.97
CA LEU A 215 14.80 -20.46 -3.72
C LEU A 215 15.08 -21.34 -2.49
N LYS A 216 14.62 -22.61 -2.47
CA LYS A 216 14.90 -23.56 -1.39
C LYS A 216 16.29 -24.17 -1.49
N MET A 217 16.82 -24.32 -2.71
CA MET A 217 18.20 -24.79 -2.94
C MET A 217 19.20 -23.76 -2.44
N LEU A 218 18.91 -22.46 -2.62
CA LEU A 218 19.61 -21.34 -1.98
C LEU A 218 19.40 -21.23 -0.46
N ASN A 219 18.83 -22.26 0.19
CA ASN A 219 18.45 -22.30 1.61
C ASN A 219 17.55 -21.13 2.09
N LEU A 220 16.88 -20.41 1.18
CA LEU A 220 15.96 -19.35 1.56
C LEU A 220 14.66 -19.93 2.11
N GLN A 221 14.27 -19.44 3.27
CA GLN A 221 13.16 -19.94 4.06
C GLN A 221 11.85 -19.27 3.65
N GLN A 222 10.84 -20.07 3.31
CA GLN A 222 9.52 -19.57 2.99
C GLN A 222 8.75 -19.16 4.26
N ILE A 223 8.37 -17.88 4.37
CA ILE A 223 7.39 -17.38 5.35
C ILE A 223 6.23 -16.76 4.58
N GLY A 224 5.03 -17.31 4.78
CA GLY A 224 3.84 -16.91 4.02
C GLY A 224 4.04 -17.14 2.51
N ARG A 225 4.05 -16.04 1.75
CA ARG A 225 4.28 -16.03 0.29
C ARG A 225 5.70 -15.63 -0.14
N ASN A 226 6.56 -15.26 0.80
CA ASN A 226 7.88 -14.66 0.52
C ASN A 226 9.01 -15.57 1.02
N TYR A 227 10.23 -15.32 0.56
CA TYR A 227 11.41 -16.10 0.93
C TYR A 227 12.44 -15.20 1.62
N TYR A 228 12.95 -15.63 2.77
CA TYR A 228 13.85 -14.84 3.63
C TYR A 228 15.18 -15.58 3.84
N ASN A 229 16.26 -14.82 4.04
CA ASN A 229 17.56 -15.36 4.42
C ASN A 229 17.73 -15.29 5.95
N PRO A 230 17.69 -16.42 6.68
CA PRO A 230 17.94 -16.43 8.13
C PRO A 230 19.44 -16.30 8.47
N SER A 231 20.34 -16.53 7.51
CA SER A 231 21.80 -16.58 7.72
C SER A 231 22.51 -15.21 7.64
N ASP A 232 21.80 -14.15 7.25
CA ASP A 232 22.31 -12.76 7.22
C ASP A 232 21.32 -11.81 7.93
N PRO A 233 21.15 -11.93 9.26
CA PRO A 233 20.16 -11.17 10.03
C PRO A 233 20.71 -9.79 10.45
N VAL A 234 19.98 -8.72 10.14
CA VAL A 234 20.32 -7.37 10.61
C VAL A 234 19.74 -7.16 12.01
N SER A 235 20.60 -7.06 13.03
CA SER A 235 20.21 -6.80 14.41
C SER A 235 19.99 -5.29 14.67
N ILE A 236 19.01 -4.97 15.52
CA ILE A 236 18.73 -3.62 16.03
C ILE A 236 18.69 -3.73 17.58
N PRO A 237 19.86 -3.72 18.26
CA PRO A 237 19.95 -4.10 19.68
C PRO A 237 19.11 -3.24 20.61
N ASN A 238 19.11 -1.92 20.39
CA ASN A 238 18.40 -0.92 21.21
C ASN A 238 16.90 -1.20 21.38
N HIS A 239 16.30 -1.95 20.45
CA HIS A 239 14.86 -2.24 20.41
C HIS A 239 14.57 -3.75 20.52
N ARG A 240 15.59 -4.59 20.79
CA ARG A 240 15.49 -6.07 20.77
C ARG A 240 14.85 -6.62 19.48
N LEU A 241 15.13 -5.98 18.34
CA LEU A 241 14.59 -6.37 17.04
C LEU A 241 15.66 -7.01 16.15
N MET A 242 15.24 -7.95 15.31
CA MET A 242 16.02 -8.48 14.19
C MET A 242 15.23 -8.33 12.89
N VAL A 243 15.93 -8.08 11.79
CA VAL A 243 15.36 -7.90 10.46
C VAL A 243 16.01 -8.89 9.51
N TRP A 244 15.22 -9.84 9.00
CA TRP A 244 15.66 -10.74 7.93
C TRP A 244 15.37 -10.11 6.57
N LEU A 245 16.40 -10.04 5.74
CA LEU A 245 16.29 -9.68 4.32
C LEU A 245 15.57 -10.81 3.57
N GLY A 246 14.77 -10.46 2.58
CA GLY A 246 14.09 -11.45 1.75
C GLY A 246 13.53 -10.88 0.45
N PHE A 247 13.00 -11.77 -0.37
CA PHE A 247 12.58 -11.46 -1.73
C PHE A 247 11.13 -11.92 -1.95
N THR A 248 10.36 -11.02 -2.53
CA THR A 248 9.08 -11.33 -3.18
C THR A 248 9.38 -11.62 -4.65
N SER A 249 8.73 -12.61 -5.25
CA SER A 249 9.02 -13.06 -6.62
C SER A 249 7.76 -13.54 -7.34
N SER A 250 7.59 -13.14 -8.59
CA SER A 250 6.57 -13.69 -9.49
C SER A 250 7.09 -13.70 -10.94
N ILE A 251 6.99 -14.85 -11.61
CA ILE A 251 7.29 -14.98 -13.05
C ILE A 251 5.99 -14.87 -13.84
N LEU A 252 5.93 -13.97 -14.80
CA LEU A 252 4.73 -13.65 -15.57
C LEU A 252 5.10 -13.32 -17.03
N GLN A 253 4.13 -13.46 -17.94
CA GLN A 253 4.19 -12.81 -19.26
C GLN A 253 3.93 -11.32 -19.09
N TYR A 254 4.66 -10.51 -19.85
CA TYR A 254 4.46 -9.07 -20.07
C TYR A 254 4.45 -8.81 -21.59
N GLU A 255 4.29 -7.56 -22.06
CA GLU A 255 3.99 -7.25 -23.49
C GLU A 255 4.74 -8.13 -24.51
N GLU A 256 6.07 -8.24 -24.36
CA GLU A 256 6.94 -8.98 -25.29
C GLU A 256 7.63 -10.20 -24.64
N ASN A 257 7.78 -10.21 -23.32
CA ASN A 257 8.77 -11.04 -22.63
C ASN A 257 8.19 -11.72 -21.37
N ILE A 258 8.63 -12.95 -21.10
CA ILE A 258 8.45 -13.60 -19.81
C ILE A 258 9.51 -13.05 -18.86
N MET A 259 9.10 -12.55 -17.70
CA MET A 259 10.02 -11.93 -16.74
C MET A 259 9.74 -12.34 -15.30
N LEU A 260 10.81 -12.46 -14.53
CA LEU A 260 10.80 -12.47 -13.07
C LEU A 260 10.70 -11.02 -12.57
N CYS A 261 9.57 -10.64 -12.00
CA CYS A 261 9.49 -9.50 -11.08
C CYS A 261 10.00 -9.94 -9.72
N ALA A 262 11.03 -9.29 -9.18
CA ALA A 262 11.54 -9.54 -7.83
C ALA A 262 11.65 -8.23 -7.04
N ASP A 263 11.12 -8.15 -5.81
CA ASP A 263 11.27 -6.97 -4.95
C ASP A 263 11.73 -7.33 -3.53
N VAL A 264 12.61 -6.48 -2.99
CA VAL A 264 13.21 -6.63 -1.66
C VAL A 264 12.18 -6.36 -0.58
N CYS A 265 12.01 -7.32 0.33
CA CYS A 265 11.15 -7.24 1.48
C CYS A 265 11.90 -7.64 2.76
N HIS A 266 11.28 -7.39 3.91
CA HIS A 266 11.90 -7.59 5.21
C HIS A 266 10.91 -8.30 6.14
N LYS A 267 11.37 -9.27 6.92
CA LYS A 267 10.58 -9.84 8.04
C LYS A 267 11.20 -9.34 9.33
N VAL A 268 10.41 -8.63 10.13
CA VAL A 268 10.81 -8.18 11.46
C VAL A 268 10.47 -9.26 12.47
N LEU A 269 11.44 -9.60 13.32
CA LEU A 269 11.36 -10.56 14.40
C LEU A 269 11.73 -9.87 15.71
N ARG A 270 11.14 -10.30 16.81
CA ARG A 270 11.57 -9.88 18.16
C ARG A 270 12.61 -10.87 18.67
N GLY A 271 13.64 -10.38 19.35
CA GLY A 271 14.61 -11.23 20.05
C GLY A 271 13.96 -12.00 21.19
N GLU A 272 13.04 -11.32 21.88
CA GLU A 272 12.16 -11.85 22.91
C GLU A 272 11.33 -13.04 22.41
N THR A 273 11.20 -14.03 23.29
CA THR A 273 10.39 -15.23 23.15
C THR A 273 8.94 -14.96 23.54
N VAL A 274 8.07 -15.93 23.33
CA VAL A 274 6.72 -15.88 23.92
C VAL A 274 6.81 -15.98 25.44
N LEU A 275 7.73 -16.78 25.99
CA LEU A 275 7.93 -16.89 27.44
C LEU A 275 8.33 -15.56 28.08
N ASP A 276 9.29 -14.83 27.50
CA ASP A 276 9.68 -13.47 27.94
C ASP A 276 8.47 -12.52 27.97
N THR A 277 7.62 -12.62 26.95
CA THR A 277 6.39 -11.82 26.83
C THR A 277 5.39 -12.20 27.93
N MET A 278 5.26 -13.49 28.24
CA MET A 278 4.39 -13.98 29.30
C MET A 278 4.88 -13.54 30.69
N HIS A 279 6.17 -13.66 31.01
CA HIS A 279 6.72 -13.11 32.26
C HIS A 279 6.51 -11.58 32.35
N SER A 280 6.72 -10.85 31.25
CA SER A 280 6.48 -9.40 31.21
C SER A 280 5.01 -9.04 31.48
N LEU A 281 4.07 -9.83 30.96
CA LEU A 281 2.63 -9.67 31.25
C LEU A 281 2.29 -10.03 32.70
N HIS A 282 2.82 -11.13 33.24
CA HIS A 282 2.61 -11.54 34.63
C HIS A 282 2.96 -10.42 35.61
N SER A 283 4.14 -9.82 35.44
CA SER A 283 4.62 -8.68 36.25
C SER A 283 3.85 -7.36 36.03
N GLN A 284 2.97 -7.27 35.02
CA GLN A 284 2.16 -6.07 34.72
C GLN A 284 0.70 -6.17 35.17
N VAL A 285 0.10 -7.37 35.18
CA VAL A 285 -1.34 -7.53 35.47
C VAL A 285 -1.65 -8.38 36.71
N GLY A 286 -0.66 -9.08 37.27
CA GLY A 286 -0.86 -10.01 38.39
C GLY A 286 -1.51 -11.33 37.95
N GLU A 287 -1.48 -12.31 38.84
CA GLU A 287 -1.83 -13.70 38.54
C GLU A 287 -3.30 -13.88 38.12
N GLU A 288 -4.25 -13.26 38.82
CA GLU A 288 -5.70 -13.35 38.53
C GLU A 288 -6.05 -13.04 37.07
N ARG A 289 -5.32 -12.10 36.43
CA ARG A 289 -5.60 -11.60 35.08
C ARG A 289 -4.56 -12.06 34.05
N PHE A 290 -3.57 -12.84 34.47
CA PHE A 290 -2.46 -13.27 33.63
C PHE A 290 -2.92 -14.15 32.46
N ARG A 291 -3.81 -15.13 32.72
CA ARG A 291 -4.32 -16.04 31.68
C ARG A 291 -5.11 -15.27 30.60
N ASP A 292 -6.00 -14.38 31.01
CA ASP A 292 -6.78 -13.52 30.11
C ASP A 292 -5.91 -12.53 29.33
N ALA A 293 -4.90 -11.92 29.96
CA ALA A 293 -3.96 -11.03 29.29
C ALA A 293 -3.16 -11.77 28.20
N CYS A 294 -2.64 -12.96 28.52
CA CYS A 294 -1.95 -13.81 27.57
C CYS A 294 -2.86 -14.26 26.42
N ALA A 295 -4.08 -14.71 26.71
CA ALA A 295 -5.05 -15.09 25.68
C ALA A 295 -5.35 -13.92 24.74
N LYS A 296 -5.54 -12.71 25.29
CA LYS A 296 -5.87 -11.49 24.54
C LYS A 296 -4.73 -10.93 23.70
N GLU A 297 -3.47 -11.03 24.14
CA GLU A 297 -2.32 -10.51 23.40
C GLU A 297 -1.67 -11.54 22.46
N LEU A 298 -1.68 -12.83 22.80
CA LEU A 298 -0.95 -13.87 22.05
C LEU A 298 -1.83 -14.64 21.06
N ILE A 299 -3.10 -14.92 21.36
CA ILE A 299 -3.94 -15.74 20.46
C ILE A 299 -4.23 -14.95 19.17
N GLY A 300 -3.97 -15.59 18.03
CA GLY A 300 -4.04 -14.97 16.72
C GLY A 300 -2.72 -14.41 16.20
N LEU A 301 -1.68 -14.28 17.04
CA LEU A 301 -0.33 -13.92 16.59
C LEU A 301 0.35 -15.08 15.87
N ILE A 302 1.41 -14.75 15.12
CA ILE A 302 2.27 -15.71 14.43
C ILE A 302 3.66 -15.69 15.05
N VAL A 303 4.07 -16.85 15.53
CA VAL A 303 5.39 -17.15 16.11
C VAL A 303 6.31 -17.78 15.08
N LEU A 304 7.61 -17.61 15.26
CA LEU A 304 8.69 -18.31 14.57
C LEU A 304 9.39 -19.23 15.57
N THR A 305 9.52 -20.50 15.20
CA THR A 305 10.26 -21.51 15.98
C THR A 305 11.74 -21.52 15.56
N LYS A 306 12.64 -21.10 16.45
CA LYS A 306 14.07 -20.86 16.11
C LYS A 306 14.80 -22.11 15.60
N TYR A 307 14.40 -23.29 16.09
CA TYR A 307 15.09 -24.58 15.91
C TYR A 307 14.84 -25.27 14.56
N ASN A 308 13.79 -24.89 13.83
CA ASN A 308 13.51 -25.40 12.48
C ASN A 308 13.02 -24.33 11.50
N ASN A 309 13.02 -23.07 11.97
CA ASN A 309 12.57 -21.87 11.27
C ASN A 309 11.21 -22.05 10.58
N ARG A 310 10.20 -22.51 11.33
CA ARG A 310 8.81 -22.57 10.87
C ARG A 310 7.94 -21.56 11.59
N THR A 311 6.96 -21.01 10.87
CA THR A 311 5.97 -20.10 11.43
C THR A 311 4.64 -20.77 11.69
N TYR A 312 4.10 -20.55 12.88
CA TYR A 312 2.83 -21.11 13.35
C TYR A 312 1.94 -19.99 13.87
N ARG A 313 0.62 -20.15 13.75
CA ARG A 313 -0.34 -19.27 14.40
C ARG A 313 -0.68 -19.83 15.77
N ILE A 314 -0.66 -19.00 16.82
CA ILE A 314 -1.25 -19.37 18.11
C ILE A 314 -2.77 -19.35 17.93
N ASP A 315 -3.42 -20.50 18.03
CA ASP A 315 -4.88 -20.64 18.01
C ASP A 315 -5.46 -21.01 19.38
N ASP A 316 -4.62 -21.36 20.36
CA ASP A 316 -4.95 -21.61 21.76
C ASP A 316 -3.69 -21.60 22.66
N ILE A 317 -3.89 -21.57 23.98
CA ILE A 317 -2.84 -21.83 24.99
C ILE A 317 -3.36 -22.90 25.96
N ASN A 318 -2.68 -24.04 26.03
CA ASN A 318 -2.96 -25.10 26.99
C ASN A 318 -2.19 -24.82 28.29
N TRP A 319 -2.93 -24.54 29.37
CA TRP A 319 -2.39 -24.23 30.70
C TRP A 319 -2.21 -25.47 31.58
N ASP A 320 -2.81 -26.60 31.20
CA ASP A 320 -2.81 -27.86 31.97
C ASP A 320 -1.71 -28.81 31.47
N SER A 321 -0.95 -28.40 30.46
CA SER A 321 0.20 -29.10 29.89
C SER A 321 1.44 -28.23 29.91
N ASN A 322 2.60 -28.86 30.14
CA ASN A 322 3.91 -28.23 30.29
C ASN A 322 4.98 -29.09 29.57
N PRO A 323 6.26 -28.67 29.51
CA PRO A 323 7.31 -29.44 28.82
C PRO A 323 7.51 -30.90 29.27
N LYS A 324 7.10 -31.28 30.48
CA LYS A 324 7.17 -32.68 30.96
C LYS A 324 6.01 -33.54 30.48
N SER A 325 4.90 -32.95 29.99
CA SER A 325 3.80 -33.70 29.40
C SER A 325 4.26 -34.54 28.20
N THR A 326 3.71 -35.74 28.04
CA THR A 326 3.94 -36.58 26.87
C THR A 326 3.04 -36.20 25.70
N PHE A 327 3.50 -36.53 24.49
CA PHE A 327 2.67 -36.57 23.29
C PHE A 327 2.95 -37.86 22.51
N ARG A 328 1.94 -38.33 21.77
CA ARG A 328 2.05 -39.54 20.94
C ARG A 328 2.56 -39.20 19.55
N LYS A 329 3.60 -39.92 19.10
CA LYS A 329 4.22 -39.76 17.78
C LYS A 329 3.44 -40.51 16.69
N SER A 330 3.82 -40.27 15.43
CA SER A 330 3.31 -40.99 14.26
C SER A 330 3.70 -42.48 14.20
N ASP A 331 4.69 -42.91 14.98
CA ASP A 331 5.05 -44.32 15.17
C ASP A 331 4.26 -45.01 16.31
N GLY A 332 3.34 -44.27 16.95
CA GLY A 332 2.51 -44.76 18.05
C GLY A 332 3.15 -44.69 19.44
N SER A 333 4.46 -44.42 19.55
CA SER A 333 5.16 -44.25 20.84
C SER A 333 4.90 -42.88 21.48
N GLU A 334 5.04 -42.81 22.80
CA GLU A 334 5.01 -41.53 23.53
C GLU A 334 6.42 -40.97 23.78
N MET A 335 6.48 -39.68 24.08
CA MET A 335 7.71 -38.94 24.39
C MET A 335 7.34 -37.61 25.07
N SER A 336 8.12 -37.14 26.06
CA SER A 336 7.92 -35.79 26.61
C SER A 336 8.35 -34.72 25.61
N PHE A 337 7.90 -33.47 25.78
CA PHE A 337 8.42 -32.38 24.96
C PHE A 337 9.93 -32.16 25.21
N VAL A 338 10.39 -32.23 26.46
CA VAL A 338 11.83 -32.13 26.80
C VAL A 338 12.67 -33.16 26.02
N ASP A 339 12.29 -34.43 26.08
CA ASP A 339 13.01 -35.52 25.38
C ASP A 339 12.98 -35.33 23.87
N TYR A 340 11.86 -34.87 23.32
CA TYR A 340 11.73 -34.59 21.89
C TYR A 340 12.66 -33.45 21.46
N TYR A 341 12.67 -32.32 22.16
CA TYR A 341 13.52 -31.18 21.80
C TYR A 341 15.01 -31.50 22.01
N LYS A 342 15.37 -32.25 23.06
CA LYS A 342 16.74 -32.71 23.27
C LYS A 342 17.18 -33.72 22.20
N LYS A 343 16.37 -34.72 21.88
CA LYS A 343 16.75 -35.78 20.90
C LYS A 343 16.66 -35.33 19.44
N GLN A 344 15.71 -34.46 19.08
CA GLN A 344 15.48 -34.06 17.69
C GLN A 344 16.28 -32.81 17.28
N TYR A 345 16.59 -31.92 18.22
CA TYR A 345 17.21 -30.61 17.93
C TYR A 345 18.42 -30.29 18.83
N ASN A 346 18.80 -31.15 19.78
CA ASN A 346 19.79 -30.89 20.84
C ASN A 346 19.52 -29.60 21.62
N ILE A 347 18.26 -29.37 21.97
CA ILE A 347 17.81 -28.21 22.75
C ILE A 347 17.35 -28.68 24.13
N GLU A 348 17.85 -28.01 25.16
CA GLU A 348 17.33 -28.12 26.53
C GLU A 348 16.29 -27.03 26.77
N ILE A 349 15.31 -27.32 27.62
CA ILE A 349 14.22 -26.40 27.98
C ILE A 349 14.47 -25.96 29.42
N SER A 350 14.49 -24.64 29.64
CA SER A 350 14.89 -24.03 30.91
C SER A 350 13.74 -23.98 31.91
N ASP A 351 12.55 -23.54 31.48
CA ASP A 351 11.35 -23.49 32.32
C ASP A 351 10.51 -24.76 32.11
N TRP A 352 10.36 -25.58 33.13
CA TRP A 352 9.58 -26.83 33.08
C TRP A 352 8.09 -26.66 33.47
N MET A 353 7.68 -25.48 33.90
CA MET A 353 6.32 -25.12 34.32
C MET A 353 5.60 -24.23 33.31
N GLN A 354 6.28 -23.68 32.30
CA GLN A 354 5.65 -22.91 31.22
C GLN A 354 4.51 -23.68 30.53
N PRO A 355 3.41 -23.00 30.13
CA PRO A 355 2.29 -23.62 29.42
C PRO A 355 2.66 -23.97 27.96
N VAL A 356 1.79 -24.72 27.26
CA VAL A 356 2.02 -25.16 25.88
C VAL A 356 1.14 -24.38 24.89
N LEU A 357 1.76 -23.79 23.85
CA LEU A 357 1.04 -23.08 22.78
C LEU A 357 0.45 -24.08 21.77
N MET A 358 -0.79 -23.87 21.35
CA MET A 358 -1.48 -24.75 20.41
C MET A 358 -1.73 -24.07 19.06
N SER A 359 -1.37 -24.75 17.97
CA SER A 359 -1.59 -24.29 16.59
C SER A 359 -2.44 -25.30 15.81
N LYS A 360 -3.55 -24.85 15.21
CA LYS A 360 -4.56 -25.74 14.59
C LYS A 360 -4.31 -25.85 13.08
N MET A 361 -3.56 -26.87 12.66
CA MET A 361 -3.31 -27.17 11.25
C MET A 361 -4.55 -27.73 10.54
N LYS A 362 -4.98 -27.07 9.47
CA LYS A 362 -5.95 -27.60 8.50
C LYS A 362 -5.25 -27.97 7.20
N ARG A 363 -5.19 -29.27 6.88
CA ARG A 363 -4.60 -29.80 5.63
C ARG A 363 -5.60 -30.74 4.95
N GLY A 364 -6.41 -30.20 4.04
CA GLY A 364 -7.55 -30.93 3.49
C GLY A 364 -8.59 -31.18 4.58
N ASN A 365 -9.16 -32.39 4.61
CA ASN A 365 -10.12 -32.80 5.64
C ASN A 365 -9.46 -33.15 6.99
N ILE A 366 -8.13 -33.33 7.02
CA ILE A 366 -7.41 -33.66 8.25
C ILE A 366 -7.21 -32.37 9.07
N GLN A 367 -7.82 -32.33 10.25
CA GLN A 367 -7.47 -31.41 11.32
C GLN A 367 -6.37 -32.04 12.18
N GLY A 368 -5.30 -31.31 12.44
CA GLY A 368 -4.24 -31.72 13.35
C GLY A 368 -3.80 -30.54 14.22
N SER A 369 -3.42 -30.82 15.46
CA SER A 369 -2.90 -29.81 16.38
C SER A 369 -1.39 -29.95 16.52
N VAL A 370 -0.68 -28.83 16.58
CA VAL A 370 0.76 -28.78 16.88
C VAL A 370 0.94 -28.06 18.20
N ALA A 371 1.56 -28.75 19.15
CA ALA A 371 2.01 -28.20 20.43
C ALA A 371 3.41 -27.57 20.28
N LEU A 372 3.61 -26.39 20.87
CA LEU A 372 4.85 -25.61 20.80
C LEU A 372 5.20 -25.03 22.17
N ILE A 373 6.50 -24.95 22.49
CA ILE A 373 6.99 -24.44 23.77
C ILE A 373 7.25 -22.92 23.66
N PRO A 374 6.70 -22.08 24.55
CA PRO A 374 6.86 -20.61 24.53
C PRO A 374 8.31 -20.12 24.43
N GLU A 375 9.23 -20.73 25.19
CA GLU A 375 10.67 -20.44 25.21
C GLU A 375 11.33 -20.59 23.82
N LEU A 376 10.86 -21.57 23.01
CA LEU A 376 11.42 -21.89 21.71
C LEU A 376 10.77 -21.09 20.55
N CYS A 377 9.84 -20.21 20.87
CA CYS A 377 9.05 -19.41 19.94
C CYS A 377 9.36 -17.91 20.08
N SER A 378 9.79 -17.23 19.02
CA SER A 378 9.86 -15.76 18.97
C SER A 378 8.65 -15.16 18.28
N LEU A 379 8.17 -14.03 18.79
CA LEU A 379 7.07 -13.28 18.19
C LEU A 379 7.50 -12.60 16.88
N THR A 380 6.68 -12.71 15.84
CA THR A 380 6.96 -12.04 14.55
C THR A 380 6.16 -10.74 14.38
N GLY A 381 6.76 -9.77 13.70
CA GLY A 381 6.16 -8.45 13.47
C GLY A 381 6.01 -7.59 14.73
N LEU A 382 5.49 -6.39 14.52
CA LEU A 382 5.37 -5.33 15.54
C LEU A 382 3.98 -5.32 16.19
N THR A 383 3.90 -4.98 17.48
CA THR A 383 2.63 -4.57 18.12
C THR A 383 2.26 -3.14 17.72
N ASP A 384 1.03 -2.71 18.00
CA ASP A 384 0.65 -1.31 17.78
C ASP A 384 1.33 -0.34 18.76
N LYS A 385 1.71 -0.82 19.96
CA LYS A 385 2.60 -0.09 20.89
C LYS A 385 3.94 0.20 20.20
N MET A 386 4.58 -0.81 19.60
CA MET A 386 5.82 -0.66 18.82
C MET A 386 5.64 0.26 17.60
N ARG A 387 4.53 0.14 16.84
CA ARG A 387 4.23 1.07 15.72
C ARG A 387 4.06 2.52 16.15
N SER A 388 3.66 2.76 17.40
CA SER A 388 3.48 4.11 17.96
C SER A 388 4.77 4.75 18.47
N ASP A 389 5.83 3.96 18.71
CA ASP A 389 7.14 4.46 19.11
C ASP A 389 7.89 5.06 17.92
N PHE A 390 8.10 6.38 17.95
CA PHE A 390 8.77 7.09 16.86
C PHE A 390 10.25 6.70 16.70
N ASN A 391 10.94 6.38 17.79
CA ASN A 391 12.37 6.06 17.77
C ASN A 391 12.59 4.65 17.21
N MET A 392 11.85 3.66 17.72
CA MET A 392 11.86 2.29 17.19
C MET A 392 11.53 2.27 15.69
N MET A 393 10.49 2.99 15.27
CA MET A 393 10.08 3.05 13.86
C MET A 393 11.01 3.90 12.98
N LYS A 394 11.79 4.82 13.55
CA LYS A 394 12.86 5.55 12.85
C LYS A 394 14.06 4.64 12.59
N ASP A 395 14.54 3.94 13.60
CA ASP A 395 15.75 3.12 13.50
C ASP A 395 15.48 1.88 12.60
N LEU A 396 14.32 1.24 12.76
CA LEU A 396 13.83 0.20 11.82
C LEU A 396 13.68 0.72 10.38
N ALA A 397 13.34 1.99 10.18
CA ALA A 397 13.20 2.57 8.85
C ALA A 397 14.54 2.75 8.12
N ILE A 398 15.68 2.83 8.82
CA ILE A 398 17.01 2.91 8.22
C ILE A 398 17.28 1.63 7.41
N HIS A 399 17.04 0.47 8.01
CA HIS A 399 17.29 -0.83 7.38
C HIS A 399 16.20 -1.23 6.38
N THR A 400 14.93 -0.83 6.61
CA THR A 400 13.80 -1.29 5.78
C THR A 400 13.46 -0.38 4.58
N ARG A 401 13.78 0.93 4.63
CA ARG A 401 13.45 1.89 3.55
C ARG A 401 14.61 2.12 2.58
N LEU A 402 15.11 1.04 1.97
CA LEU A 402 16.19 1.07 0.97
C LEU A 402 15.92 2.11 -0.15
N PRO A 403 16.86 3.06 -0.41
CA PRO A 403 16.83 3.95 -1.58
C PRO A 403 16.98 3.19 -2.91
N PRO A 404 16.71 3.83 -4.07
CA PRO A 404 16.76 3.21 -5.40
C PRO A 404 18.03 2.40 -5.69
N GLU A 405 19.21 3.02 -5.56
CA GLU A 405 20.51 2.37 -5.81
C GLU A 405 20.75 1.18 -4.88
N GLN A 406 20.48 1.33 -3.58
CA GLN A 406 20.65 0.24 -2.62
C GLN A 406 19.67 -0.92 -2.91
N ARG A 407 18.41 -0.62 -3.26
CA ARG A 407 17.43 -1.64 -3.63
C ARG A 407 17.85 -2.40 -4.88
N GLN A 408 18.38 -1.72 -5.90
CA GLN A 408 18.90 -2.40 -7.09
C GLN A 408 20.14 -3.25 -6.75
N ARG A 409 21.05 -2.78 -5.87
CA ARG A 409 22.20 -3.58 -5.41
C ARG A 409 21.78 -4.86 -4.69
N GLU A 410 20.80 -4.82 -3.78
CA GLU A 410 20.31 -6.06 -3.14
C GLU A 410 19.63 -7.03 -4.13
N LEU A 411 18.96 -6.52 -5.16
CA LEU A 411 18.40 -7.36 -6.24
C LEU A 411 19.51 -7.96 -7.13
N GLY A 412 20.59 -7.22 -7.40
CA GLY A 412 21.78 -7.74 -8.08
C GLY A 412 22.51 -8.79 -7.23
N ARG A 413 22.62 -8.58 -5.91
CA ARG A 413 23.14 -9.55 -4.94
C ARG A 413 22.33 -10.85 -4.96
N PHE A 414 21.01 -10.75 -4.97
CA PHE A 414 20.09 -11.88 -5.11
C PHE A 414 20.29 -12.68 -6.40
N LEU A 415 20.39 -12.02 -7.57
CA LEU A 415 20.73 -12.74 -8.81
C LEU A 415 22.12 -13.37 -8.76
N SER A 416 23.09 -12.73 -8.10
CA SER A 416 24.44 -13.30 -7.95
C SER A 416 24.43 -14.59 -7.12
N TYR A 417 23.49 -14.76 -6.19
CA TYR A 417 23.29 -16.03 -5.49
C TYR A 417 22.73 -17.11 -6.42
N ILE A 418 21.70 -16.78 -7.23
CA ILE A 418 21.15 -17.70 -8.25
C ILE A 418 22.23 -18.15 -9.25
N GLN A 419 23.21 -17.29 -9.55
CA GLN A 419 24.26 -17.53 -10.53
C GLN A 419 25.49 -18.26 -9.95
N LYS A 420 25.81 -18.09 -8.67
CA LYS A 420 26.97 -18.73 -8.01
C LYS A 420 26.68 -20.13 -7.47
N ASP A 421 25.42 -20.51 -7.32
CA ASP A 421 25.04 -21.86 -6.89
C ASP A 421 24.97 -22.80 -8.10
N ASP A 422 25.94 -23.71 -8.21
CA ASP A 422 26.04 -24.69 -9.30
C ASP A 422 24.84 -25.65 -9.37
N ASN A 423 24.18 -25.95 -8.25
CA ASN A 423 22.99 -26.81 -8.25
C ASN A 423 21.78 -26.07 -8.83
N VAL A 424 21.60 -24.79 -8.47
CA VAL A 424 20.58 -23.90 -9.03
C VAL A 424 20.81 -23.69 -10.53
N GLN A 425 22.06 -23.47 -10.94
CA GLN A 425 22.43 -23.36 -12.35
C GLN A 425 22.25 -24.68 -13.10
N LYS A 426 22.52 -25.84 -12.48
CA LYS A 426 22.27 -27.17 -13.06
C LYS A 426 20.77 -27.44 -13.26
N GLU A 427 19.94 -27.17 -12.26
CA GLU A 427 18.47 -27.29 -12.37
C GLU A 427 17.93 -26.38 -13.49
N LEU A 428 18.36 -25.11 -13.54
CA LEU A 428 18.00 -24.18 -14.63
C LEU A 428 18.42 -24.69 -16.02
N ARG A 429 19.69 -25.08 -16.18
CA ARG A 429 20.21 -25.62 -17.46
C ARG A 429 19.48 -26.89 -17.88
N ASN A 430 19.16 -27.78 -16.94
CA ASN A 430 18.43 -29.02 -17.19
C ASN A 430 17.00 -28.75 -17.71
N TRP A 431 16.29 -27.78 -17.11
CA TRP A 431 15.00 -27.31 -17.61
C TRP A 431 15.11 -26.47 -18.88
N GLY A 432 16.31 -26.11 -19.34
CA GLY A 432 16.52 -25.28 -20.54
C GLY A 432 16.16 -23.80 -20.35
N LEU A 433 16.33 -23.29 -19.12
CA LEU A 433 15.97 -21.93 -18.70
C LEU A 433 17.19 -21.14 -18.19
N SER A 434 17.14 -19.82 -18.34
CA SER A 434 18.17 -18.88 -17.87
C SER A 434 17.57 -17.52 -17.51
N PHE A 435 18.25 -16.73 -16.67
CA PHE A 435 17.84 -15.37 -16.32
C PHE A 435 18.87 -14.34 -16.79
N ASP A 436 18.42 -13.24 -17.39
CA ASP A 436 19.28 -12.13 -17.81
C ASP A 436 19.98 -11.50 -16.59
N TYR A 437 21.30 -11.28 -16.69
CA TYR A 437 22.15 -10.73 -15.63
C TYR A 437 21.80 -9.28 -15.21
N LYS A 438 21.09 -8.55 -16.07
CA LYS A 438 20.78 -7.13 -15.88
C LYS A 438 19.27 -6.94 -15.73
N SER A 439 18.90 -6.06 -14.81
CA SER A 439 17.56 -5.50 -14.70
C SER A 439 17.14 -4.84 -16.02
N VAL A 440 15.91 -5.08 -16.46
CA VAL A 440 15.39 -4.50 -17.70
C VAL A 440 15.36 -2.96 -17.64
N SER A 441 15.94 -2.34 -18.66
CA SER A 441 15.92 -0.91 -18.91
C SER A 441 15.07 -0.59 -20.14
N PHE A 442 14.28 0.49 -20.07
CA PHE A 442 13.31 0.89 -21.08
C PHE A 442 13.01 2.40 -20.96
N THR A 443 12.12 2.93 -21.80
CA THR A 443 11.69 4.33 -21.76
C THR A 443 10.26 4.47 -21.22
N GLY A 444 10.09 5.34 -20.22
CA GLY A 444 8.78 5.85 -19.79
C GLY A 444 8.57 7.30 -20.24
N ARG A 445 7.45 7.90 -19.85
CA ARG A 445 7.15 9.32 -20.12
C ARG A 445 6.79 10.06 -18.83
N VAL A 446 7.27 11.28 -18.66
CA VAL A 446 6.89 12.18 -17.55
C VAL A 446 5.85 13.17 -18.07
N VAL A 447 4.59 12.97 -17.69
CA VAL A 447 3.49 13.89 -17.96
C VAL A 447 3.75 15.21 -17.23
N GLN A 448 3.38 16.33 -17.86
CA GLN A 448 3.54 17.68 -17.29
C GLN A 448 2.78 17.82 -15.95
N GLY A 449 3.36 18.58 -15.01
CA GLY A 449 2.65 18.98 -13.79
C GLY A 449 1.40 19.81 -14.12
N GLU A 450 0.37 19.70 -13.31
CA GLU A 450 -0.90 20.37 -13.54
C GLU A 450 -0.90 21.80 -12.97
N LYS A 451 -1.76 22.67 -13.50
CA LYS A 451 -1.97 24.01 -12.93
C LYS A 451 -3.08 23.95 -11.89
N ILE A 452 -2.84 24.54 -10.73
CA ILE A 452 -3.81 24.59 -9.63
C ILE A 452 -4.60 25.89 -9.75
N PHE A 453 -5.93 25.80 -9.81
CA PHE A 453 -6.82 26.96 -9.89
C PHE A 453 -7.55 27.15 -8.57
N GLN A 454 -7.62 28.38 -8.08
CA GLN A 454 -8.29 28.73 -6.83
C GLN A 454 -8.79 30.18 -6.89
N SER A 455 -10.11 30.36 -6.77
CA SER A 455 -10.80 31.67 -6.84
C SER A 455 -10.36 32.56 -8.01
N GLY A 456 -10.27 31.98 -9.22
CA GLY A 456 -9.83 32.66 -10.44
C GLY A 456 -8.31 32.81 -10.60
N ALA A 457 -7.53 32.71 -9.52
CA ALA A 457 -6.07 32.68 -9.59
C ALA A 457 -5.56 31.30 -10.06
N MET A 458 -4.39 31.30 -10.72
CA MET A 458 -3.73 30.13 -11.30
C MET A 458 -2.31 30.01 -10.75
N PHE A 459 -1.93 28.83 -10.27
CA PHE A 459 -0.64 28.55 -9.65
C PHE A 459 0.06 27.38 -10.34
N GLU A 460 1.38 27.53 -10.51
CA GLU A 460 2.29 26.44 -10.87
C GLU A 460 3.17 26.12 -9.64
N TYR A 461 3.38 24.83 -9.37
CA TYR A 461 4.19 24.34 -8.27
C TYR A 461 5.36 23.50 -8.81
N ASN A 462 6.44 23.36 -8.04
CA ASN A 462 7.56 22.53 -8.45
C ASN A 462 7.18 21.02 -8.40
N PRO A 463 7.19 20.29 -9.54
CA PRO A 463 6.81 18.88 -9.55
C PRO A 463 7.72 17.97 -8.71
N GLN A 464 8.95 18.39 -8.40
CA GLN A 464 9.84 17.65 -7.51
C GLN A 464 9.43 17.70 -6.03
N PHE A 465 8.60 18.67 -5.63
CA PHE A 465 8.04 18.74 -4.28
C PHE A 465 6.61 18.19 -4.20
N ALA A 466 5.84 18.30 -5.29
CA ALA A 466 4.46 17.79 -5.38
C ALA A 466 3.54 18.32 -4.25
N ASP A 467 3.74 19.58 -3.86
CA ASP A 467 3.09 20.31 -2.77
C ASP A 467 2.91 21.77 -3.24
N TRP A 468 1.75 22.37 -2.96
CA TRP A 468 1.39 23.75 -3.31
C TRP A 468 0.93 24.57 -2.08
N THR A 469 1.36 24.19 -0.88
CA THR A 469 0.91 24.76 0.40
C THR A 469 1.44 26.19 0.66
N LYS A 470 2.42 26.67 -0.11
CA LYS A 470 2.88 28.08 -0.04
C LYS A 470 2.09 28.95 -1.00
N GLU A 471 1.81 28.41 -2.17
CA GLU A 471 1.26 29.02 -3.37
C GLU A 471 -0.23 29.36 -3.15
N THR A 472 -0.99 28.47 -2.51
CA THR A 472 -2.41 28.70 -2.16
C THR A 472 -2.64 29.50 -0.88
N ARG A 473 -1.61 30.16 -0.33
CA ARG A 473 -1.71 30.88 0.95
C ARG A 473 -2.18 32.32 0.75
N GLY A 474 -3.22 32.72 1.48
CA GLY A 474 -3.74 34.09 1.47
C GLY A 474 -4.65 34.41 0.28
N VAL A 475 -5.06 33.38 -0.47
CA VAL A 475 -5.94 33.47 -1.63
C VAL A 475 -7.31 32.90 -1.23
N PRO A 476 -8.44 33.55 -1.59
CA PRO A 476 -9.77 33.01 -1.32
C PRO A 476 -9.98 31.61 -1.92
N LEU A 477 -10.94 30.85 -1.40
CA LEU A 477 -11.27 29.52 -1.91
C LEU A 477 -12.23 29.61 -3.12
N ILE A 478 -12.31 28.55 -3.94
CA ILE A 478 -13.31 28.48 -5.04
C ILE A 478 -14.74 28.68 -4.50
N ARG A 479 -15.04 28.06 -3.37
CA ARG A 479 -16.29 28.29 -2.61
C ARG A 479 -16.01 28.18 -1.12
N SER A 480 -16.00 29.32 -0.45
CA SER A 480 -16.20 29.35 1.00
C SER A 480 -17.67 29.09 1.34
N VAL A 481 -17.90 28.51 2.52
CA VAL A 481 -19.22 28.39 3.15
C VAL A 481 -19.16 29.22 4.44
N PRO A 482 -20.08 30.19 4.65
CA PRO A 482 -20.19 30.93 5.90
C PRO A 482 -20.37 29.99 7.11
N VAL A 483 -19.89 30.44 8.27
CA VAL A 483 -19.96 29.69 9.54
C VAL A 483 -20.66 30.56 10.58
N ASP A 484 -21.97 30.68 10.41
CA ASP A 484 -22.81 31.68 11.07
C ASP A 484 -23.33 31.21 12.43
N SER A 485 -23.69 29.92 12.53
CA SER A 485 -24.09 29.23 13.77
C SER A 485 -23.26 27.95 13.92
N TRP A 486 -22.44 27.87 14.97
CA TRP A 486 -21.61 26.68 15.24
C TRP A 486 -21.28 26.50 16.73
N LEU A 487 -21.00 25.25 17.11
CA LEU A 487 -20.63 24.90 18.49
C LEU A 487 -19.12 24.64 18.61
N LEU A 488 -18.53 25.09 19.73
CA LEU A 488 -17.19 24.71 20.15
C LEU A 488 -17.25 24.06 21.53
N ILE A 489 -17.22 22.72 21.56
CA ILE A 489 -17.31 21.90 22.76
C ILE A 489 -15.90 21.58 23.27
N TYR A 490 -15.63 21.85 24.54
CA TYR A 490 -14.32 21.68 25.17
C TYR A 490 -14.47 21.21 26.62
N THR A 491 -13.43 20.60 27.18
CA THR A 491 -13.40 20.30 28.63
C THR A 491 -12.74 21.44 29.38
N ARG A 492 -13.14 21.72 30.63
CA ARG A 492 -12.64 22.84 31.47
C ARG A 492 -11.13 23.10 31.33
N ARG A 493 -10.32 22.04 31.44
CA ARG A 493 -8.85 22.05 31.32
C ARG A 493 -8.28 22.41 29.93
N ASN A 494 -9.13 22.49 28.91
CA ASN A 494 -8.80 22.83 27.52
C ASN A 494 -9.35 24.21 27.12
N TYR A 495 -9.88 25.03 28.05
CA TYR A 495 -10.48 26.33 27.73
C TYR A 495 -9.53 27.27 26.98
N ASP A 496 -8.29 27.44 27.46
CA ASP A 496 -7.30 28.31 26.81
C ASP A 496 -6.87 27.77 25.44
N VAL A 497 -6.86 26.44 25.30
CA VAL A 497 -6.60 25.74 24.03
C VAL A 497 -7.75 25.95 23.04
N ALA A 498 -9.00 26.03 23.52
CA ALA A 498 -10.17 26.35 22.72
C ALA A 498 -10.13 27.81 22.22
N ASN A 499 -9.83 28.75 23.11
CA ASN A 499 -9.64 30.16 22.75
C ASN A 499 -8.46 30.37 21.79
N THR A 500 -7.35 29.65 21.99
CA THR A 500 -6.18 29.67 21.10
C THR A 500 -6.55 29.19 19.69
N LEU A 501 -7.34 28.11 19.56
CA LEU A 501 -7.86 27.66 18.26
C LEU A 501 -8.80 28.72 17.66
N LEU A 502 -9.73 29.27 18.44
CA LEU A 502 -10.72 30.24 17.98
C LEU A 502 -10.07 31.52 17.43
N GLN A 503 -9.13 32.12 18.17
CA GLN A 503 -8.34 33.26 17.68
C GLN A 503 -7.53 32.91 16.43
N SER A 504 -6.95 31.71 16.38
CA SER A 504 -6.18 31.26 15.20
C SER A 504 -7.07 31.04 13.97
N LEU A 505 -8.31 30.58 14.16
CA LEU A 505 -9.31 30.46 13.09
C LEU A 505 -9.69 31.84 12.55
N PHE A 506 -10.10 32.78 13.41
CA PHE A 506 -10.41 34.16 13.01
C PHE A 506 -9.27 34.87 12.28
N LYS A 507 -8.01 34.49 12.55
CA LYS A 507 -6.83 35.05 11.86
C LYS A 507 -6.56 34.43 10.48
N VAL A 508 -7.08 33.23 10.17
CA VAL A 508 -6.86 32.57 8.86
C VAL A 508 -8.08 32.60 7.95
N THR A 509 -9.30 32.50 8.48
CA THR A 509 -10.53 32.39 7.68
C THR A 509 -10.82 33.58 6.76
N PRO A 510 -10.55 34.86 7.10
CA PRO A 510 -10.80 35.98 6.18
C PRO A 510 -9.95 35.88 4.91
N SER A 511 -8.70 35.42 5.04
CA SER A 511 -7.79 35.23 3.88
C SER A 511 -8.20 34.10 2.94
N MET A 512 -9.16 33.26 3.36
CA MET A 512 -9.78 32.20 2.59
C MET A 512 -11.15 32.61 2.01
N GLY A 513 -11.64 33.82 2.30
CA GLY A 513 -13.01 34.23 2.01
C GLY A 513 -14.07 33.54 2.89
N ILE A 514 -13.68 32.88 3.99
CA ILE A 514 -14.60 32.23 4.93
C ILE A 514 -15.05 33.27 5.97
N HIS A 515 -16.30 33.71 5.87
CA HIS A 515 -16.97 34.41 6.96
C HIS A 515 -17.25 33.44 8.10
N MET A 516 -17.04 33.89 9.35
CA MET A 516 -17.19 33.06 10.55
C MET A 516 -17.60 33.93 11.73
N ASN A 517 -18.69 33.57 12.39
CA ASN A 517 -19.16 34.19 13.62
C ASN A 517 -18.51 33.55 14.86
N ARG A 518 -18.75 34.14 16.05
CA ARG A 518 -18.34 33.52 17.32
C ARG A 518 -19.17 32.26 17.60
N PRO A 519 -18.56 31.12 17.95
CA PRO A 519 -19.29 29.91 18.31
C PRO A 519 -20.03 30.06 19.63
N SER A 520 -21.08 29.25 19.83
CA SER A 520 -21.52 28.91 21.18
C SER A 520 -20.48 27.98 21.81
N MET A 521 -19.70 28.51 22.75
CA MET A 521 -18.71 27.74 23.50
C MET A 521 -19.40 26.97 24.63
N VAL A 522 -19.14 25.66 24.74
CA VAL A 522 -19.79 24.79 25.73
C VAL A 522 -18.76 23.93 26.47
N GLU A 523 -18.69 24.10 27.80
CA GLU A 523 -17.90 23.26 28.69
C GLU A 523 -18.57 21.88 28.87
N VAL A 524 -17.79 20.81 28.89
CA VAL A 524 -18.26 19.44 29.13
C VAL A 524 -17.27 18.62 29.95
N ASP A 525 -17.78 17.65 30.71
CA ASP A 525 -16.93 16.61 31.32
C ASP A 525 -16.18 15.81 30.25
N ASP A 526 -15.00 15.30 30.58
CA ASP A 526 -14.21 14.45 29.66
C ASP A 526 -14.76 13.00 29.52
N ARG A 527 -16.07 12.81 29.75
CA ARG A 527 -16.85 11.56 29.75
C ARG A 527 -17.72 11.43 28.49
N THR A 528 -17.79 10.25 27.90
CA THR A 528 -18.46 9.99 26.61
C THR A 528 -19.95 10.35 26.63
N GLU A 529 -20.62 10.07 27.75
CA GLU A 529 -22.05 10.27 27.99
C GLU A 529 -22.39 11.76 28.22
N ALA A 530 -21.40 12.57 28.60
CA ALA A 530 -21.53 14.01 28.76
C ALA A 530 -21.45 14.72 27.40
N TYR A 531 -20.49 14.32 26.54
CA TYR A 531 -20.47 14.79 25.15
C TYR A 531 -21.78 14.45 24.43
N LEU A 532 -22.30 13.23 24.57
CA LEU A 532 -23.59 12.86 23.95
C LEU A 532 -24.76 13.70 24.46
N ARG A 533 -24.88 13.92 25.78
CA ARG A 533 -25.93 14.79 26.34
C ARG A 533 -25.82 16.24 25.86
N VAL A 534 -24.63 16.82 25.84
CA VAL A 534 -24.42 18.17 25.29
C VAL A 534 -24.84 18.25 23.82
N LEU A 535 -24.51 17.25 23.01
CA LEU A 535 -24.94 17.20 21.61
C LEU A 535 -26.48 17.11 21.49
N GLN A 536 -27.13 16.25 22.28
CA GLN A 536 -28.58 16.10 22.28
C GLN A 536 -29.33 17.36 22.76
N GLN A 537 -28.73 18.16 23.64
CA GLN A 537 -29.36 19.36 24.23
C GLN A 537 -29.04 20.66 23.49
N ARG A 538 -27.93 20.72 22.75
CA ARG A 538 -27.41 21.98 22.16
C ARG A 538 -27.32 21.98 20.64
N VAL A 539 -27.53 20.84 19.96
CA VAL A 539 -27.46 20.77 18.49
C VAL A 539 -28.86 20.91 17.88
N THR A 540 -29.16 22.12 17.44
CA THR A 540 -30.34 22.52 16.67
C THR A 540 -30.08 22.50 15.15
N PRO A 541 -31.13 22.49 14.30
CA PRO A 541 -30.97 22.34 12.84
C PRO A 541 -30.26 23.49 12.10
N ASP A 542 -30.12 24.67 12.72
CA ASP A 542 -29.41 25.83 12.18
C ASP A 542 -27.88 25.69 12.24
N ILE A 543 -27.36 24.84 13.13
CA ILE A 543 -25.92 24.70 13.37
C ILE A 543 -25.22 24.11 12.14
N ASN A 544 -24.29 24.87 11.58
CA ASN A 544 -23.58 24.53 10.35
C ASN A 544 -22.54 23.43 10.58
N ILE A 545 -21.90 23.44 11.76
CA ILE A 545 -20.83 22.51 12.15
C ILE A 545 -20.65 22.43 13.67
N VAL A 546 -20.22 21.27 14.17
CA VAL A 546 -19.82 21.07 15.59
C VAL A 546 -18.33 20.77 15.69
N VAL A 547 -17.61 21.54 16.52
CA VAL A 547 -16.17 21.36 16.78
C VAL A 547 -15.96 20.86 18.21
N CYS A 548 -15.27 19.72 18.37
CA CYS A 548 -15.02 19.09 19.68
C CYS A 548 -13.51 19.00 19.98
N ILE A 549 -13.07 19.60 21.09
CA ILE A 549 -11.67 19.54 21.57
C ILE A 549 -11.53 18.41 22.58
N LEU A 550 -10.96 17.30 22.11
CA LEU A 550 -10.76 16.07 22.86
C LEU A 550 -9.43 16.11 23.62
N SER A 551 -9.48 15.83 24.93
CA SER A 551 -8.31 15.84 25.82
C SER A 551 -7.30 14.73 25.50
N SER A 552 -7.72 13.63 24.88
CA SER A 552 -6.88 12.46 24.58
C SER A 552 -7.36 11.71 23.34
N SER A 553 -6.50 10.87 22.77
CA SER A 553 -6.81 10.02 21.59
C SER A 553 -7.66 8.77 21.95
N ARG A 554 -8.58 8.92 22.92
CA ARG A 554 -9.52 7.87 23.32
C ARG A 554 -10.59 7.70 22.22
N LYS A 555 -10.59 6.53 21.59
CA LYS A 555 -11.40 6.25 20.38
C LYS A 555 -12.89 6.23 20.67
N ASP A 556 -13.29 5.77 21.86
CA ASP A 556 -14.68 5.68 22.33
C ASP A 556 -15.42 7.04 22.27
N LYS A 557 -14.77 8.12 22.72
CA LYS A 557 -15.34 9.48 22.63
C LYS A 557 -15.50 9.96 21.20
N TYR A 558 -14.49 9.71 20.36
CA TYR A 558 -14.55 10.06 18.93
C TYR A 558 -15.66 9.29 18.22
N ASP A 559 -15.74 7.98 18.44
CA ASP A 559 -16.74 7.10 17.84
C ASP A 559 -18.16 7.50 18.27
N ALA A 560 -18.41 7.76 19.55
CA ALA A 560 -19.72 8.19 20.03
C ALA A 560 -20.20 9.50 19.40
N ILE A 561 -19.35 10.54 19.43
CA ILE A 561 -19.64 11.85 18.83
C ILE A 561 -19.93 11.71 17.33
N LYS A 562 -19.12 10.92 16.62
CA LYS A 562 -19.26 10.71 15.18
C LYS A 562 -20.45 9.82 14.81
N LYS A 563 -20.73 8.79 15.59
CA LYS A 563 -21.87 7.89 15.39
C LYS A 563 -23.20 8.63 15.58
N TYR A 564 -23.29 9.55 16.55
CA TYR A 564 -24.48 10.41 16.71
C TYR A 564 -24.60 11.41 15.55
N LEU A 565 -23.56 12.25 15.33
CA LEU A 565 -23.61 13.36 14.39
C LEU A 565 -23.62 12.98 12.90
N CYS A 566 -23.38 11.72 12.55
CA CYS A 566 -23.45 11.24 11.16
C CYS A 566 -24.72 10.45 10.83
N THR A 567 -25.64 10.26 11.77
CA THR A 567 -26.89 9.50 11.54
C THR A 567 -28.11 10.09 12.23
N ASP A 568 -28.05 10.22 13.55
CA ASP A 568 -29.19 10.56 14.41
C ASP A 568 -29.49 12.06 14.40
N CYS A 569 -28.43 12.89 14.38
CA CYS A 569 -28.50 14.34 14.19
C CYS A 569 -27.47 14.72 13.10
N PRO A 570 -27.86 14.77 11.81
CA PRO A 570 -26.93 14.68 10.68
C PRO A 570 -26.21 16.01 10.37
N ILE A 571 -25.27 16.40 11.24
CA ILE A 571 -24.54 17.67 11.17
C ILE A 571 -23.02 17.44 11.04
N PRO A 572 -22.32 18.16 10.13
CA PRO A 572 -20.87 18.04 9.96
C PRO A 572 -20.10 18.30 11.26
N SER A 573 -18.94 17.65 11.43
CA SER A 573 -18.19 17.77 12.68
C SER A 573 -16.67 17.61 12.58
N GLN A 574 -15.97 18.32 13.46
CA GLN A 574 -14.52 18.42 13.52
C GLN A 574 -14.01 18.08 14.92
N CYS A 575 -13.29 16.96 15.06
CA CYS A 575 -12.65 16.59 16.32
C CYS A 575 -11.17 17.02 16.29
N VAL A 576 -10.70 17.70 17.34
CA VAL A 576 -9.31 18.16 17.46
C VAL A 576 -8.72 17.66 18.78
N LEU A 577 -7.51 17.11 18.76
CA LEU A 577 -6.81 16.74 20.00
C LEU A 577 -6.14 17.98 20.60
N ALA A 578 -6.34 18.24 21.89
CA ALA A 578 -5.77 19.41 22.57
C ALA A 578 -4.24 19.54 22.36
N ARG A 579 -3.51 18.41 22.50
CA ARG A 579 -2.05 18.32 22.27
C ARG A 579 -1.56 18.73 20.87
N THR A 580 -2.43 18.79 19.88
CA THR A 580 -2.10 19.26 18.51
C THR A 580 -2.04 20.78 18.45
N LEU A 581 -2.75 21.47 19.35
CA LEU A 581 -2.86 22.92 19.43
C LEU A 581 -1.82 23.51 20.41
N SER A 582 -1.34 22.73 21.39
CA SER A 582 -0.32 23.11 22.39
C SER A 582 1.09 23.43 21.84
N LYS A 583 1.24 23.77 20.56
CA LYS A 583 2.53 24.04 19.89
C LYS A 583 2.49 25.37 19.14
N PRO A 584 2.89 26.49 19.79
CA PRO A 584 2.76 27.85 19.24
C PRO A 584 3.37 28.02 17.83
N GLN A 585 4.56 27.47 17.58
CA GLN A 585 5.23 27.53 16.28
C GLN A 585 4.42 26.93 15.11
N THR A 586 3.40 26.11 15.40
CA THR A 586 2.63 25.37 14.38
C THR A 586 1.14 25.67 14.38
N ILE A 587 0.64 26.46 15.35
CA ILE A 587 -0.80 26.68 15.56
C ILE A 587 -1.49 27.25 14.32
N MET A 588 -0.89 28.26 13.68
CA MET A 588 -1.44 28.88 12.46
C MET A 588 -1.59 27.85 11.33
N THR A 589 -0.57 27.03 11.08
CA THR A 589 -0.59 25.98 10.04
C THR A 589 -1.62 24.88 10.36
N VAL A 590 -1.85 24.58 11.64
CA VAL A 590 -2.88 23.66 12.09
C VAL A 590 -4.28 24.26 11.92
N ALA A 591 -4.50 25.50 12.35
CA ALA A 591 -5.76 26.23 12.20
C ALA A 591 -6.14 26.41 10.72
N THR A 592 -5.18 26.76 9.85
CA THR A 592 -5.36 26.79 8.39
C THR A 592 -5.93 25.46 7.87
N LYS A 593 -5.33 24.33 8.24
CA LYS A 593 -5.80 23.00 7.79
C LYS A 593 -7.15 22.62 8.38
N ILE A 594 -7.44 23.02 9.62
CA ILE A 594 -8.75 22.84 10.26
C ILE A 594 -9.82 23.65 9.51
N ALA A 595 -9.57 24.93 9.20
CA ALA A 595 -10.51 25.79 8.46
C ALA A 595 -10.83 25.23 7.06
N LEU A 596 -9.80 24.81 6.31
CA LEU A 596 -9.98 24.14 5.01
C LEU A 596 -10.82 22.86 5.13
N GLN A 597 -10.56 22.04 6.17
CA GLN A 597 -11.31 20.82 6.42
C GLN A 597 -12.76 21.09 6.85
N MET A 598 -13.01 22.12 7.66
CA MET A 598 -14.36 22.58 8.02
C MET A 598 -15.14 23.01 6.77
N ASN A 599 -14.53 23.83 5.90
CA ASN A 599 -15.15 24.27 4.65
C ASN A 599 -15.59 23.09 3.77
N CYS A 600 -14.70 22.10 3.55
CA CYS A 600 -15.03 20.88 2.80
C CYS A 600 -16.22 20.11 3.40
N LYS A 601 -16.28 20.03 4.73
CA LYS A 601 -17.33 19.31 5.47
C LYS A 601 -18.71 19.98 5.38
N MET A 602 -18.76 21.27 5.06
CA MET A 602 -19.99 22.02 4.84
C MET A 602 -20.36 22.15 3.35
N GLY A 603 -19.60 21.53 2.43
CA GLY A 603 -19.86 21.56 0.98
C GLY A 603 -19.15 22.69 0.22
N GLY A 604 -18.12 23.28 0.82
CA GLY A 604 -17.21 24.23 0.18
C GLY A 604 -16.15 23.57 -0.70
N GLU A 605 -15.54 24.36 -1.58
CA GLU A 605 -14.66 23.92 -2.67
C GLU A 605 -13.34 24.68 -2.56
N LEU A 606 -12.20 23.97 -2.50
CA LEU A 606 -10.90 24.60 -2.22
C LEU A 606 -10.20 25.08 -3.49
N TRP A 607 -9.73 24.13 -4.29
CA TRP A 607 -8.99 24.32 -5.54
C TRP A 607 -9.50 23.35 -6.61
N SER A 608 -9.05 23.52 -7.86
CA SER A 608 -9.33 22.61 -8.97
C SER A 608 -8.12 22.47 -9.90
N VAL A 609 -8.20 21.53 -10.85
CA VAL A 609 -7.33 21.44 -12.03
C VAL A 609 -8.20 21.42 -13.28
N GLU A 610 -7.65 21.86 -14.41
CA GLU A 610 -8.40 21.89 -15.67
C GLU A 610 -8.75 20.47 -16.15
N ILE A 611 -10.04 20.17 -16.35
CA ILE A 611 -10.52 18.90 -16.91
C ILE A 611 -11.41 19.21 -18.13
N PRO A 612 -10.88 19.13 -19.37
CA PRO A 612 -11.58 19.59 -20.58
C PRO A 612 -12.68 18.64 -21.10
N LEU A 613 -12.96 17.54 -20.37
CA LEU A 613 -14.02 16.60 -20.72
C LEU A 613 -15.39 17.13 -20.26
N LYS A 614 -16.21 17.63 -21.19
CA LYS A 614 -17.56 18.14 -20.90
C LYS A 614 -18.49 17.05 -20.34
N GLN A 615 -19.31 17.42 -19.34
CA GLN A 615 -20.34 16.57 -18.71
C GLN A 615 -19.80 15.23 -18.18
N VAL A 616 -18.62 15.25 -17.56
CA VAL A 616 -17.97 14.05 -17.01
C VAL A 616 -18.27 13.83 -15.52
N MET A 617 -18.83 12.67 -15.19
CA MET A 617 -18.91 12.18 -13.81
C MET A 617 -17.70 11.30 -13.50
N ILE A 618 -17.05 11.54 -12.36
CA ILE A 618 -15.92 10.76 -11.88
C ILE A 618 -16.32 10.05 -10.59
N VAL A 619 -16.30 8.72 -10.59
CA VAL A 619 -16.69 7.84 -9.49
C VAL A 619 -15.45 7.16 -8.89
N GLY A 620 -15.45 6.99 -7.57
CA GLY A 620 -14.45 6.26 -6.80
C GLY A 620 -15.11 5.26 -5.88
N ILE A 621 -14.54 4.05 -5.83
CA ILE A 621 -15.03 2.96 -4.99
C ILE A 621 -13.84 2.29 -4.30
N ASP A 622 -13.96 2.02 -3.00
CA ASP A 622 -13.00 1.23 -2.21
C ASP A 622 -13.77 0.45 -1.11
N CYS A 623 -13.18 -0.63 -0.61
CA CYS A 623 -13.81 -1.50 0.39
C CYS A 623 -12.95 -1.62 1.65
N TYR A 624 -13.59 -1.48 2.81
CA TYR A 624 -12.97 -1.62 4.12
C TYR A 624 -13.40 -2.91 4.80
N HIS A 625 -12.43 -3.67 5.36
CA HIS A 625 -12.65 -4.95 6.02
C HIS A 625 -11.89 -5.04 7.35
N ASP A 626 -12.61 -5.06 8.48
CA ASP A 626 -12.04 -5.40 9.78
C ASP A 626 -12.10 -6.93 10.00
N THR A 627 -11.18 -7.64 9.34
CA THR A 627 -11.09 -9.10 9.47
C THR A 627 -10.59 -9.56 10.85
N VAL A 628 -10.11 -8.64 11.69
CA VAL A 628 -9.53 -8.94 13.02
C VAL A 628 -10.62 -8.99 14.07
N SER A 629 -11.37 -7.89 14.26
CA SER A 629 -12.54 -7.85 15.15
C SER A 629 -13.78 -8.52 14.55
N GLY A 630 -13.70 -8.97 13.30
CA GLY A 630 -14.74 -9.80 12.66
C GLY A 630 -16.00 -9.05 12.25
N LYS A 631 -15.91 -7.72 12.13
CA LYS A 631 -17.03 -6.84 11.78
C LYS A 631 -17.45 -7.02 10.31
N GLN A 632 -18.60 -6.44 9.97
CA GLN A 632 -19.07 -6.30 8.60
C GLN A 632 -18.06 -5.53 7.72
N SER A 633 -18.14 -5.76 6.41
CA SER A 633 -17.40 -4.97 5.42
C SER A 633 -18.17 -3.68 5.14
N VAL A 634 -17.47 -2.63 4.69
CA VAL A 634 -18.12 -1.39 4.24
C VAL A 634 -17.52 -0.97 2.91
N ALA A 635 -18.36 -0.87 1.88
CA ALA A 635 -18.01 -0.23 0.62
C ALA A 635 -18.27 1.27 0.72
N GLY A 636 -17.30 2.08 0.28
CA GLY A 636 -17.47 3.51 0.08
C GLY A 636 -17.66 3.80 -1.41
N PHE A 637 -18.71 4.54 -1.77
CA PHE A 637 -18.98 5.03 -3.11
C PHE A 637 -18.96 6.55 -3.09
N VAL A 638 -18.15 7.18 -3.95
CA VAL A 638 -18.03 8.64 -4.08
C VAL A 638 -18.13 9.01 -5.55
N ALA A 639 -18.87 10.07 -5.90
CA ALA A 639 -19.04 10.52 -7.29
C ALA A 639 -18.97 12.05 -7.39
N SER A 640 -18.34 12.59 -8.42
CA SER A 640 -18.32 14.04 -8.64
C SER A 640 -19.72 14.55 -9.04
N LEU A 641 -20.01 15.80 -8.67
CA LEU A 641 -21.32 16.43 -8.88
C LEU A 641 -21.30 17.63 -9.85
N ASN A 642 -20.13 18.05 -10.35
CA ASN A 642 -20.00 19.19 -11.24
C ASN A 642 -18.81 19.05 -12.21
N GLN A 643 -18.83 19.86 -13.27
CA GLN A 643 -17.83 19.90 -14.35
C GLN A 643 -16.38 20.11 -13.87
N THR A 644 -16.17 20.89 -12.81
CA THR A 644 -14.86 21.16 -12.22
C THR A 644 -14.34 20.04 -11.32
N VAL A 645 -15.16 19.00 -11.06
CA VAL A 645 -14.82 17.83 -10.23
C VAL A 645 -14.43 18.26 -8.79
N THR A 646 -15.06 19.32 -8.29
CA THR A 646 -14.81 19.93 -6.98
C THR A 646 -15.85 19.54 -5.92
N ARG A 647 -17.09 19.22 -6.34
CA ARG A 647 -18.17 18.73 -5.46
C ARG A 647 -18.33 17.22 -5.56
N TRP A 648 -18.74 16.60 -4.45
CA TRP A 648 -18.75 15.15 -4.29
C TRP A 648 -20.02 14.65 -3.61
N PHE A 649 -20.74 13.74 -4.26
CA PHE A 649 -21.71 12.84 -3.65
C PHE A 649 -20.98 11.67 -3.00
N SER A 650 -21.53 11.15 -1.90
CA SER A 650 -20.96 10.07 -1.10
C SER A 650 -22.06 9.17 -0.52
N ARG A 651 -21.84 7.86 -0.55
CA ARG A 651 -22.72 6.85 0.06
C ARG A 651 -21.90 5.63 0.50
N CYS A 652 -22.33 4.95 1.55
CA CYS A 652 -21.82 3.62 1.92
C CYS A 652 -22.81 2.52 1.55
N VAL A 653 -22.29 1.30 1.45
CA VAL A 653 -23.06 0.06 1.59
C VAL A 653 -22.41 -0.77 2.69
N VAL A 654 -23.19 -1.24 3.66
CA VAL A 654 -22.71 -2.20 4.68
C VAL A 654 -22.94 -3.62 4.17
N GLN A 655 -21.90 -4.46 4.22
CA GLN A 655 -21.85 -5.76 3.54
C GLN A 655 -21.37 -6.90 4.46
N SER A 656 -21.50 -8.14 3.99
CA SER A 656 -21.08 -9.33 4.71
C SER A 656 -19.57 -9.33 5.04
N ARG A 657 -19.19 -10.02 6.11
CA ARG A 657 -17.80 -10.08 6.61
C ARG A 657 -16.84 -10.63 5.54
N GLY A 658 -15.89 -9.81 5.10
CA GLY A 658 -14.88 -10.20 4.10
C GLY A 658 -15.38 -10.26 2.65
N GLN A 659 -16.58 -9.76 2.36
CA GLN A 659 -17.09 -9.58 1.01
C GLN A 659 -16.41 -8.37 0.35
N GLU A 660 -15.52 -8.61 -0.62
CA GLU A 660 -14.75 -7.55 -1.29
C GLU A 660 -15.46 -6.93 -2.51
N LEU A 661 -16.44 -7.62 -3.11
CA LEU A 661 -17.26 -7.13 -4.23
C LEU A 661 -18.51 -6.40 -3.72
N VAL A 662 -18.91 -5.31 -4.38
CA VAL A 662 -19.98 -4.42 -3.89
C VAL A 662 -21.35 -4.78 -4.48
N ASP A 663 -22.28 -5.07 -3.59
CA ASP A 663 -23.71 -5.19 -3.93
C ASP A 663 -24.36 -3.81 -3.87
N GLY A 664 -25.34 -3.53 -4.75
CA GLY A 664 -26.10 -2.27 -4.71
C GLY A 664 -25.42 -1.07 -5.37
N LEU A 665 -24.36 -1.30 -6.16
CA LEU A 665 -23.71 -0.25 -6.99
C LEU A 665 -24.70 0.46 -7.91
N LYS A 666 -25.71 -0.28 -8.42
CA LYS A 666 -26.84 0.28 -9.18
C LYS A 666 -27.56 1.40 -8.42
N THR A 667 -27.90 1.16 -7.15
CA THR A 667 -28.59 2.13 -6.27
C THR A 667 -27.72 3.33 -5.95
N CYS A 668 -26.41 3.12 -5.71
CA CYS A 668 -25.44 4.20 -5.49
C CYS A 668 -25.32 5.12 -6.72
N LEU A 669 -25.13 4.54 -7.91
CA LEU A 669 -25.03 5.31 -9.15
C LEU A 669 -26.35 6.02 -9.51
N GLN A 670 -27.50 5.38 -9.31
CA GLN A 670 -28.81 6.01 -9.55
C GLN A 670 -29.03 7.23 -8.65
N THR A 671 -28.58 7.15 -7.38
CA THR A 671 -28.64 8.27 -6.43
C THR A 671 -27.67 9.39 -6.83
N ALA A 672 -26.46 9.05 -7.29
CA ALA A 672 -25.48 10.01 -7.78
C ALA A 672 -25.98 10.76 -9.03
N LEU A 673 -26.56 10.05 -10.01
CA LEU A 673 -27.09 10.63 -11.25
C LEU A 673 -28.30 11.56 -10.99
N ARG A 674 -29.17 11.20 -10.04
CA ARG A 674 -30.23 12.11 -9.56
C ARG A 674 -29.66 13.41 -8.97
N ASN A 675 -28.63 13.32 -8.11
CA ASN A 675 -28.01 14.52 -7.53
C ASN A 675 -27.19 15.34 -8.54
N TRP A 676 -26.52 14.69 -9.51
CA TRP A 676 -25.89 15.38 -10.64
C TRP A 676 -26.91 16.19 -11.44
N THR A 677 -28.07 15.60 -11.75
CA THR A 677 -29.13 16.25 -12.54
C THR A 677 -29.69 17.49 -11.82
N LYS A 678 -29.84 17.45 -10.48
CA LYS A 678 -30.24 18.63 -9.67
C LYS A 678 -29.30 19.83 -9.89
N TRP A 679 -27.99 19.58 -9.90
CA TRP A 679 -26.95 20.61 -10.01
C TRP A 679 -26.70 21.07 -11.45
N ASN A 680 -26.61 20.15 -12.42
CA ASN A 680 -26.16 20.45 -13.79
C ASN A 680 -27.31 20.59 -14.80
N LYS A 681 -28.56 20.32 -14.40
CA LYS A 681 -29.78 20.30 -15.22
C LYS A 681 -29.77 19.35 -16.44
N CYS A 682 -28.72 18.55 -16.58
CA CYS A 682 -28.55 17.49 -17.56
C CYS A 682 -27.90 16.27 -16.89
N LEU A 683 -28.00 15.10 -17.52
CA LEU A 683 -27.25 13.90 -17.14
C LEU A 683 -25.80 13.97 -17.68
N PRO A 684 -24.82 13.25 -17.08
CA PRO A 684 -23.46 13.22 -17.59
C PRO A 684 -23.37 12.39 -18.88
N SER A 685 -22.65 12.88 -19.88
CA SER A 685 -22.42 12.13 -21.14
C SER A 685 -21.33 11.07 -21.00
N ARG A 686 -20.52 11.13 -19.94
CA ARG A 686 -19.36 10.26 -19.71
C ARG A 686 -19.17 9.98 -18.23
N ILE A 687 -18.90 8.73 -17.87
CA ILE A 687 -18.73 8.27 -16.49
C ILE A 687 -17.44 7.44 -16.40
N PHE A 688 -16.51 7.88 -15.56
CA PHE A 688 -15.32 7.09 -15.19
C PHE A 688 -15.50 6.51 -13.79
N VAL A 689 -15.28 5.21 -13.63
CA VAL A 689 -15.29 4.53 -12.32
C VAL A 689 -13.90 4.05 -11.98
N TYR A 690 -13.30 4.59 -10.93
CA TYR A 690 -12.03 4.13 -10.39
C TYR A 690 -12.26 3.23 -9.16
N ARG A 691 -11.97 1.94 -9.29
CA ARG A 691 -12.27 0.89 -8.32
C ARG A 691 -10.98 0.37 -7.68
N ASP A 692 -10.75 0.74 -6.42
CA ASP A 692 -9.61 0.29 -5.62
C ASP A 692 -9.97 -1.00 -4.86
N GLY A 693 -8.97 -1.63 -4.23
CA GLY A 693 -9.15 -2.74 -3.30
C GLY A 693 -9.26 -4.15 -3.91
N VAL A 694 -9.23 -4.30 -5.24
CA VAL A 694 -9.52 -5.59 -5.92
C VAL A 694 -8.24 -6.32 -6.36
N GLY A 695 -8.15 -7.61 -6.00
CA GLY A 695 -7.04 -8.49 -6.39
C GLY A 695 -7.16 -9.10 -7.78
N ASP A 696 -6.03 -9.55 -8.35
CA ASP A 696 -5.98 -10.16 -9.69
C ASP A 696 -6.94 -11.35 -9.82
N GLY A 697 -6.99 -12.23 -8.82
CA GLY A 697 -7.85 -13.44 -8.78
C GLY A 697 -9.35 -13.19 -8.58
N GLN A 698 -9.82 -11.95 -8.72
CA GLN A 698 -11.22 -11.53 -8.63
C GLN A 698 -11.62 -10.62 -9.80
N LEU A 699 -10.72 -10.41 -10.77
CA LEU A 699 -10.91 -9.48 -11.86
C LEU A 699 -12.07 -9.92 -12.77
N ASN A 700 -12.17 -11.22 -13.05
CA ASN A 700 -13.28 -11.83 -13.79
C ASN A 700 -14.61 -11.59 -13.08
N THR A 701 -14.65 -11.82 -11.77
CA THR A 701 -15.87 -11.65 -10.97
C THR A 701 -16.30 -10.19 -10.89
N LEU A 702 -15.37 -9.24 -10.81
CA LEU A 702 -15.68 -7.81 -10.91
C LEU A 702 -16.30 -7.47 -12.27
N VAL A 703 -15.70 -7.95 -13.37
CA VAL A 703 -16.19 -7.68 -14.73
C VAL A 703 -17.59 -8.26 -14.94
N ASN A 704 -17.87 -9.44 -14.37
CA ASN A 704 -19.16 -10.12 -14.52
C ASN A 704 -20.21 -9.75 -13.46
N TYR A 705 -19.88 -8.92 -12.45
CA TYR A 705 -20.79 -8.61 -11.33
C TYR A 705 -20.91 -7.12 -10.98
N GLU A 706 -19.81 -6.35 -10.98
CA GLU A 706 -19.87 -4.91 -10.68
C GLU A 706 -20.18 -4.08 -11.94
N VAL A 707 -19.61 -4.44 -13.09
CA VAL A 707 -19.85 -3.71 -14.36
C VAL A 707 -21.31 -3.81 -14.83
N PRO A 708 -22.00 -4.98 -14.78
CA PRO A 708 -23.42 -5.07 -15.13
C PRO A 708 -24.31 -4.19 -14.24
N GLN A 709 -24.02 -4.06 -12.94
CA GLN A 709 -24.78 -3.17 -12.05
C GLN A 709 -24.75 -1.70 -12.49
N PHE A 710 -23.64 -1.23 -13.08
CA PHE A 710 -23.58 0.10 -13.69
C PHE A 710 -24.40 0.15 -14.99
N LEU A 711 -24.23 -0.82 -15.89
CA LEU A 711 -24.96 -0.84 -17.17
C LEU A 711 -26.48 -0.91 -16.96
N ASP A 712 -26.94 -1.72 -16.01
CA ASP A 712 -28.36 -1.87 -15.67
C ASP A 712 -28.90 -0.70 -14.84
N CYS A 713 -28.04 0.12 -14.25
CA CYS A 713 -28.42 1.43 -13.73
C CYS A 713 -28.72 2.39 -14.88
N LEU A 714 -27.80 2.48 -15.86
CA LEU A 714 -27.89 3.40 -16.99
C LEU A 714 -29.12 3.10 -17.87
N LYS A 715 -29.33 1.82 -18.25
CA LYS A 715 -30.55 1.37 -18.95
C LYS A 715 -31.84 1.74 -18.22
N SER A 716 -31.83 1.76 -16.89
CA SER A 716 -33.02 2.02 -16.06
C SER A 716 -33.36 3.51 -15.87
N ILE A 717 -32.63 4.42 -16.52
CA ILE A 717 -32.88 5.87 -16.47
C ILE A 717 -33.69 6.36 -17.67
N GLY A 718 -33.56 5.70 -18.82
CA GLY A 718 -34.32 5.99 -20.04
C GLY A 718 -33.72 5.25 -21.25
N THR A 719 -34.53 4.96 -22.26
CA THR A 719 -34.12 4.24 -23.48
C THR A 719 -32.99 4.93 -24.23
N ASP A 720 -33.04 6.26 -24.26
CA ASP A 720 -32.17 7.08 -25.13
C ASP A 720 -30.88 7.51 -24.41
N TYR A 721 -30.76 7.20 -23.11
CA TYR A 721 -29.63 7.60 -22.28
C TYR A 721 -28.49 6.57 -22.33
N SER A 722 -27.61 6.73 -23.32
CA SER A 722 -26.43 5.89 -23.54
C SER A 722 -25.10 6.64 -23.32
N PRO A 723 -24.75 7.00 -22.06
CA PRO A 723 -23.50 7.68 -21.76
C PRO A 723 -22.30 6.73 -21.90
N LYS A 724 -21.11 7.28 -22.14
CA LYS A 724 -19.90 6.48 -22.25
C LYS A 724 -19.36 6.11 -20.86
N LEU A 725 -19.32 4.82 -20.55
CA LEU A 725 -18.79 4.26 -19.31
C LEU A 725 -17.36 3.74 -19.50
N THR A 726 -16.49 4.06 -18.55
CA THR A 726 -15.13 3.51 -18.40
C THR A 726 -14.95 3.01 -16.96
N VAL A 727 -14.44 1.78 -16.76
CA VAL A 727 -14.17 1.21 -15.44
C VAL A 727 -12.69 0.84 -15.35
N ILE A 728 -12.02 1.36 -14.32
CA ILE A 728 -10.57 1.30 -14.12
C ILE A 728 -10.29 0.74 -12.72
N VAL A 729 -9.68 -0.45 -12.65
CA VAL A 729 -9.24 -1.05 -11.40
C VAL A 729 -7.90 -0.43 -10.98
N VAL A 730 -7.85 0.11 -9.77
CA VAL A 730 -6.70 0.78 -9.16
C VAL A 730 -6.00 -0.19 -8.20
N LYS A 731 -4.70 -0.41 -8.38
CA LYS A 731 -3.91 -1.36 -7.59
C LYS A 731 -2.76 -0.65 -6.87
N LYS A 732 -3.00 -0.30 -5.61
CA LYS A 732 -2.01 0.30 -4.68
C LYS A 732 -0.85 -0.64 -4.30
N ARG A 733 -0.98 -1.97 -4.42
CA ARG A 733 -0.05 -2.96 -3.82
C ARG A 733 0.64 -3.87 -4.86
N VAL A 734 1.42 -3.27 -5.76
CA VAL A 734 2.17 -4.00 -6.82
C VAL A 734 3.62 -4.32 -6.45
N GLY A 735 4.17 -5.36 -7.08
CA GLY A 735 5.59 -5.74 -6.98
C GLY A 735 6.53 -4.85 -7.82
N ALA A 736 6.03 -4.27 -8.92
CA ALA A 736 6.82 -3.44 -9.82
C ALA A 736 7.41 -2.19 -9.14
N ARG A 737 8.68 -1.92 -9.41
CA ARG A 737 9.46 -0.72 -9.04
C ARG A 737 10.11 -0.15 -10.29
N PHE A 738 10.23 1.17 -10.33
CA PHE A 738 10.89 1.90 -11.40
C PHE A 738 11.91 2.85 -10.78
N PHE A 739 13.07 2.94 -11.43
CA PHE A 739 14.21 3.76 -11.02
C PHE A 739 14.62 4.59 -12.24
N ALA A 740 14.69 5.91 -12.10
CA ALA A 740 15.03 6.80 -13.19
C ALA A 740 16.55 7.07 -13.22
N GLU A 741 17.16 6.96 -14.40
CA GLU A 741 18.56 7.28 -14.61
C GLU A 741 18.70 8.80 -14.75
N ILE A 742 19.17 9.47 -13.69
CA ILE A 742 19.20 10.94 -13.59
C ILE A 742 20.54 11.39 -12.99
N GLY A 743 21.34 12.06 -13.81
CA GLY A 743 22.64 12.62 -13.40
C GLY A 743 23.67 11.56 -13.02
N GLY A 744 23.75 10.47 -13.79
CA GLY A 744 24.71 9.37 -13.59
C GLY A 744 24.35 8.35 -12.51
N GLY A 745 23.32 8.59 -11.69
CA GLY A 745 22.83 7.68 -10.65
C GLY A 745 21.36 7.29 -10.82
N LEU A 746 20.88 6.36 -9.98
CA LEU A 746 19.48 5.94 -9.97
C LEU A 746 18.68 6.69 -8.91
N ARG A 747 17.61 7.35 -9.34
CA ARG A 747 16.74 8.15 -8.48
C ARG A 747 15.30 7.61 -8.52
N ASN A 748 14.48 8.06 -7.59
CA ASN A 748 13.03 7.86 -7.69
C ASN A 748 12.54 8.61 -8.95
N PRO A 749 11.72 7.98 -9.82
CA PRO A 749 11.12 8.66 -10.94
C PRO A 749 10.28 9.87 -10.49
N PRO A 750 10.28 10.97 -11.25
CA PRO A 750 9.50 12.16 -10.89
C PRO A 750 7.99 11.90 -10.94
N PRO A 751 7.19 12.67 -10.19
CA PRO A 751 5.73 12.70 -10.35
C PRO A 751 5.31 12.92 -11.80
N GLY A 752 4.28 12.18 -12.21
CA GLY A 752 3.81 12.15 -13.60
C GLY A 752 4.54 11.13 -14.47
N THR A 753 5.49 10.34 -13.93
CA THR A 753 6.08 9.22 -14.68
C THR A 753 5.02 8.14 -14.95
N VAL A 754 4.73 7.91 -16.22
CA VAL A 754 3.85 6.88 -16.76
C VAL A 754 4.69 5.76 -17.37
N VAL A 755 4.24 4.52 -17.17
CA VAL A 755 4.76 3.31 -17.82
C VAL A 755 3.60 2.49 -18.34
N ASP A 756 3.52 2.34 -19.66
CA ASP A 756 2.42 1.67 -20.39
C ASP A 756 2.92 0.55 -21.33
N THR A 757 4.22 0.29 -21.37
CA THR A 757 4.91 -0.73 -22.18
C THR A 757 5.81 -1.62 -21.32
N VAL A 758 6.34 -2.70 -21.92
CA VAL A 758 7.40 -3.62 -21.44
C VAL A 758 7.05 -4.43 -20.17
N VAL A 759 6.59 -3.78 -19.11
CA VAL A 759 6.20 -4.33 -17.80
C VAL A 759 4.68 -4.31 -17.57
N THR A 760 3.92 -3.91 -18.59
CA THR A 760 2.46 -4.04 -18.68
C THR A 760 2.06 -5.41 -19.23
N ARG A 761 0.76 -5.73 -19.18
CA ARG A 761 0.21 -7.06 -19.48
C ARG A 761 -0.45 -7.11 -20.85
N PRO A 762 -0.04 -7.99 -21.79
CA PRO A 762 -0.54 -7.95 -23.17
C PRO A 762 -2.06 -8.14 -23.23
N GLU A 763 -2.65 -8.91 -22.32
CA GLU A 763 -4.08 -9.15 -22.21
C GLU A 763 -4.90 -8.00 -21.59
N TRP A 764 -4.25 -6.99 -21.01
CA TRP A 764 -4.90 -5.88 -20.31
C TRP A 764 -4.66 -4.53 -21.01
N TYR A 765 -5.65 -3.65 -20.93
CA TYR A 765 -5.41 -2.22 -21.13
C TYR A 765 -4.95 -1.61 -19.79
N ASP A 766 -3.70 -1.88 -19.43
CA ASP A 766 -3.09 -1.45 -18.17
C ASP A 766 -1.92 -0.47 -18.35
N PHE A 767 -1.68 0.33 -17.31
CA PHE A 767 -0.56 1.27 -17.20
C PHE A 767 -0.23 1.55 -15.72
N PHE A 768 0.97 2.07 -15.47
CA PHE A 768 1.40 2.53 -14.15
C PHE A 768 1.59 4.04 -14.14
N ILE A 769 1.30 4.70 -13.02
CA ILE A 769 1.69 6.10 -12.76
C ILE A 769 2.40 6.21 -11.41
N VAL A 770 3.55 6.89 -11.40
CA VAL A 770 4.20 7.44 -10.20
C VAL A 770 3.66 8.85 -9.99
N SER A 771 2.66 9.03 -9.12
CA SER A 771 2.03 10.34 -8.91
C SER A 771 2.58 11.14 -7.73
N GLN A 772 3.04 10.48 -6.66
CA GLN A 772 3.58 11.13 -5.46
C GLN A 772 5.11 11.05 -5.38
N THR A 773 5.73 11.97 -4.67
CA THR A 773 7.13 11.84 -4.22
C THR A 773 7.23 11.03 -2.92
N VAL A 774 8.44 10.55 -2.60
CA VAL A 774 8.78 10.03 -1.27
C VAL A 774 10.10 10.64 -0.82
N LYS A 775 10.20 10.99 0.47
CA LYS A 775 11.43 11.58 1.04
C LYS A 775 12.52 10.54 1.31
N ASN A 776 12.13 9.33 1.69
CA ASN A 776 13.04 8.25 2.09
C ASN A 776 12.60 6.94 1.39
N GLY A 777 13.58 6.17 0.91
CA GLY A 777 13.34 4.89 0.22
C GLY A 777 12.85 5.02 -1.21
N CYS A 778 12.40 3.90 -1.78
CA CYS A 778 11.88 3.81 -3.14
C CYS A 778 10.41 4.22 -3.22
N VAL A 779 10.03 4.94 -4.27
CA VAL A 779 8.62 5.19 -4.60
C VAL A 779 7.97 3.92 -5.18
N ALA A 780 6.74 3.64 -4.76
CA ALA A 780 5.94 2.54 -5.30
C ALA A 780 4.89 3.12 -6.28
N PRO A 781 4.91 2.73 -7.57
CA PRO A 781 3.92 3.19 -8.54
C PRO A 781 2.51 2.72 -8.15
N THR A 782 1.49 3.36 -8.71
CA THR A 782 0.13 2.82 -8.73
C THR A 782 -0.14 2.22 -10.10
N HIS A 783 -0.72 1.03 -10.14
CA HIS A 783 -1.11 0.34 -11.36
C HIS A 783 -2.60 0.53 -11.61
N TYR A 784 -2.97 0.69 -12.88
CA TYR A 784 -4.32 0.95 -13.34
C TYR A 784 -4.62 -0.02 -14.49
N ASN A 785 -5.71 -0.78 -14.38
CA ASN A 785 -6.19 -1.65 -15.47
C ASN A 785 -7.59 -1.22 -15.88
N VAL A 786 -7.75 -0.81 -17.13
CA VAL A 786 -9.06 -0.51 -17.72
C VAL A 786 -9.73 -1.83 -18.08
N VAL A 787 -10.77 -2.18 -17.31
CA VAL A 787 -11.46 -3.47 -17.42
C VAL A 787 -12.71 -3.40 -18.30
N TYR A 788 -13.24 -2.19 -18.50
CA TYR A 788 -14.36 -1.91 -19.40
C TYR A 788 -14.20 -0.49 -19.96
N ASP A 789 -14.32 -0.31 -21.28
CA ASP A 789 -14.40 1.01 -21.87
C ASP A 789 -15.35 1.06 -23.07
N THR A 790 -16.18 2.09 -23.10
CA THR A 790 -17.00 2.51 -24.25
C THR A 790 -16.72 3.96 -24.68
N SER A 791 -15.75 4.61 -24.03
CA SER A 791 -15.42 6.02 -24.21
C SER A 791 -14.54 6.29 -25.42
N GLN A 792 -13.77 5.28 -25.87
CA GLN A 792 -12.87 5.30 -27.02
C GLN A 792 -11.85 6.45 -26.98
N LEU A 793 -11.49 6.89 -25.77
CA LEU A 793 -10.48 7.93 -25.57
C LEU A 793 -9.08 7.34 -25.76
N LYS A 794 -8.22 8.07 -26.48
CA LYS A 794 -6.80 7.72 -26.64
C LYS A 794 -6.17 7.43 -25.28
N PRO A 795 -5.29 6.42 -25.13
CA PRO A 795 -4.73 6.04 -23.83
C PRO A 795 -4.10 7.19 -23.04
N ASP A 796 -3.44 8.10 -23.76
CA ASP A 796 -2.89 9.34 -23.22
C ASP A 796 -3.91 10.18 -22.42
N HIS A 797 -5.15 10.28 -22.90
CA HIS A 797 -6.20 11.07 -22.27
C HIS A 797 -6.65 10.43 -20.95
N VAL A 798 -6.74 9.10 -20.90
CA VAL A 798 -7.09 8.34 -19.69
C VAL A 798 -5.96 8.41 -18.66
N GLN A 799 -4.70 8.29 -19.11
CA GLN A 799 -3.51 8.46 -18.26
C GLN A 799 -3.45 9.87 -17.67
N ARG A 800 -3.64 10.91 -18.49
CA ARG A 800 -3.65 12.32 -18.06
C ARG A 800 -4.82 12.65 -17.14
N LEU A 801 -6.02 12.14 -17.41
CA LEU A 801 -7.17 12.28 -16.49
C LEU A 801 -6.87 11.63 -15.14
N THR A 802 -6.32 10.42 -15.15
CA THR A 802 -5.93 9.70 -13.92
C THR A 802 -4.92 10.50 -13.11
N TYR A 803 -3.92 11.10 -13.75
CA TYR A 803 -2.94 11.96 -13.08
C TYR A 803 -3.57 13.27 -12.56
N LYS A 804 -4.39 13.98 -13.35
CA LYS A 804 -5.16 15.15 -12.90
C LYS A 804 -5.94 14.87 -11.62
N LEU A 805 -6.65 13.75 -11.57
CA LEU A 805 -7.44 13.36 -10.38
C LEU A 805 -6.60 13.09 -9.13
N CYS A 806 -5.30 12.78 -9.24
CA CYS A 806 -4.39 12.69 -8.09
C CYS A 806 -4.10 14.05 -7.41
N HIS A 807 -4.56 15.17 -7.99
CA HIS A 807 -4.40 16.52 -7.43
C HIS A 807 -5.64 17.02 -6.67
N MET A 808 -6.78 16.31 -6.75
CA MET A 808 -8.10 16.80 -6.33
C MET A 808 -8.53 16.40 -4.90
N TYR A 809 -7.57 16.04 -4.02
CA TYR A 809 -7.85 15.54 -2.67
C TYR A 809 -7.62 16.60 -1.59
N TYR A 810 -8.70 17.25 -1.14
CA TYR A 810 -8.68 18.46 -0.32
C TYR A 810 -8.06 18.34 1.09
N ASN A 811 -7.79 17.13 1.58
CA ASN A 811 -7.09 16.94 2.86
C ASN A 811 -5.56 16.93 2.70
N TRP A 812 -5.03 17.18 1.50
CA TRP A 812 -3.60 17.29 1.21
C TRP A 812 -3.35 18.27 0.04
N SER A 813 -2.68 19.39 0.32
CA SER A 813 -2.29 20.43 -0.66
C SER A 813 -1.06 19.99 -1.47
N GLY A 814 -1.21 18.87 -2.17
CA GLY A 814 -0.16 18.22 -2.96
C GLY A 814 -0.69 16.99 -3.71
N ILE A 815 0.16 16.33 -4.50
CA ILE A 815 -0.23 15.15 -5.29
C ILE A 815 -0.28 13.90 -4.41
N ILE A 816 -1.35 13.12 -4.50
CA ILE A 816 -1.52 11.85 -3.78
C ILE A 816 -1.32 10.62 -4.68
N ARG A 817 -1.17 9.43 -4.06
CA ARG A 817 -0.82 8.17 -4.75
C ARG A 817 -1.88 7.61 -5.71
N VAL A 818 -3.14 7.97 -5.52
CA VAL A 818 -4.30 7.47 -6.29
C VAL A 818 -5.24 8.63 -6.59
N PRO A 819 -6.16 8.50 -7.57
CA PRO A 819 -7.21 9.48 -7.80
C PRO A 819 -7.94 9.87 -6.50
N ALA A 820 -8.15 11.16 -6.29
CA ALA A 820 -8.97 11.71 -5.21
C ALA A 820 -10.29 10.97 -4.98
N PRO A 821 -11.11 10.61 -6.00
CA PRO A 821 -12.31 9.79 -5.81
C PRO A 821 -12.07 8.48 -5.04
N CYS A 822 -11.00 7.73 -5.33
CA CYS A 822 -10.64 6.52 -4.58
C CYS A 822 -10.19 6.85 -3.15
N GLN A 823 -9.42 7.93 -2.96
CA GLN A 823 -8.96 8.32 -1.63
C GLN A 823 -10.11 8.83 -0.74
N TYR A 824 -11.11 9.50 -1.32
CA TYR A 824 -12.36 9.85 -0.64
C TYR A 824 -13.18 8.60 -0.31
N ALA A 825 -13.37 7.67 -1.25
CA ALA A 825 -14.08 6.41 -1.04
C ALA A 825 -13.42 5.55 0.07
N HIS A 826 -12.09 5.41 0.04
CA HIS A 826 -11.30 4.78 1.09
C HIS A 826 -11.53 5.42 2.46
N LYS A 827 -11.43 6.76 2.53
CA LYS A 827 -11.59 7.52 3.77
C LYS A 827 -13.00 7.39 4.34
N LEU A 828 -14.02 7.39 3.48
CA LEU A 828 -15.43 7.16 3.82
C LEU A 828 -15.65 5.73 4.36
N ALA A 829 -15.23 4.72 3.60
CA ALA A 829 -15.34 3.30 3.96
C ALA A 829 -14.65 2.99 5.29
N PHE A 830 -13.42 3.50 5.46
CA PHE A 830 -12.66 3.40 6.71
C PHE A 830 -13.36 4.10 7.86
N PHE A 831 -13.83 5.35 7.68
CA PHE A 831 -14.50 6.12 8.72
C PHE A 831 -15.77 5.43 9.23
N VAL A 832 -16.64 4.97 8.32
CA VAL A 832 -17.86 4.25 8.69
C VAL A 832 -17.54 2.88 9.28
N GLY A 833 -16.64 2.13 8.63
CA GLY A 833 -16.23 0.79 9.04
C GLY A 833 -15.46 0.72 10.37
N GLN A 834 -14.79 1.80 10.79
CA GLN A 834 -14.12 1.88 12.09
C GLN A 834 -14.91 2.60 13.19
N SER A 835 -15.74 3.61 12.88
CA SER A 835 -16.30 4.51 13.91
C SER A 835 -17.82 4.62 13.98
N ILE A 836 -18.56 4.32 12.91
CA ILE A 836 -20.03 4.48 12.88
C ILE A 836 -20.75 3.13 12.92
N HIS A 837 -20.25 2.15 12.16
CA HIS A 837 -20.81 0.79 12.04
C HIS A 837 -22.29 0.71 11.60
N ARG A 838 -22.79 1.73 10.89
CA ARG A 838 -24.10 1.81 10.21
C ARG A 838 -24.02 2.81 9.04
N GLU A 839 -24.94 2.76 8.08
CA GLU A 839 -24.97 3.74 6.97
C GLU A 839 -25.19 5.18 7.50
N PRO A 840 -24.36 6.17 7.10
CA PRO A 840 -24.60 7.58 7.41
C PRO A 840 -25.88 8.13 6.77
N ASN A 841 -26.46 9.16 7.40
CA ASN A 841 -27.68 9.81 6.92
C ASN A 841 -27.46 10.52 5.57
N LEU A 842 -28.40 10.32 4.63
CA LEU A 842 -28.33 10.86 3.27
C LEU A 842 -28.31 12.40 3.21
N MET A 843 -28.71 13.12 4.27
CA MET A 843 -28.58 14.58 4.37
C MET A 843 -27.11 15.07 4.34
N LEU A 844 -26.15 14.19 4.65
CA LEU A 844 -24.71 14.50 4.55
C LEU A 844 -24.10 14.07 3.21
N SER A 845 -24.86 13.42 2.32
CA SER A 845 -24.31 12.73 1.15
C SER A 845 -23.64 13.66 0.12
N ASP A 846 -24.00 14.95 0.05
CA ASP A 846 -23.38 15.93 -0.87
C ASP A 846 -22.17 16.67 -0.28
N ARG A 847 -21.63 16.21 0.87
CA ARG A 847 -20.54 16.86 1.61
C ARG A 847 -19.38 15.90 1.89
N LEU A 848 -18.19 16.45 2.10
CA LEU A 848 -17.00 15.69 2.52
C LEU A 848 -16.94 15.52 4.06
N TYR A 849 -18.08 15.19 4.71
CA TYR A 849 -18.26 15.13 6.18
C TYR A 849 -17.28 14.17 6.90
N TYR A 850 -16.81 13.16 6.17
CA TYR A 850 -15.96 12.05 6.63
C TYR A 850 -14.46 12.34 6.67
N LEU A 851 -13.99 13.54 6.28
CA LEU A 851 -12.57 13.91 6.32
C LEU A 851 -11.95 13.94 7.73
#